data_AF-A0A1L3ZRN6-F1
#
_entry.id   AF-A0A1L3ZRN6-F1
#
_cell.length_a   1.000
_cell.length_b   1.000
_cell.length_c   1.000
_cell.angle_alpha   90.00
_cell.angle_beta   90.00
_cell.angle_gamma   90.00
#
_symmetry.space_group_name_H-M   'P 1'
#
loop_
_entity.id
_entity.type
_entity.pdbx_description
1 polymer ?
#
loop_
_entity_poly.entity_id
_entity_poly.type
_entity_poly.pdbx_seq_one_letter_code
_entity_poly.pdbx_strand_id
1 'polypeptide(L)'
;MAALNDTFTAADGTLLTAHAADSGEAWTALTGNFVVRSNRIRANATTVVVQSEWTPAGAEYDIEADFHVHTTISQSTFIAARIQSSNTYVVFGWLNGTGWTIGHTVSGSFTNNNSSAFTLVAGTTYHLRVEVRNGTKRLYVDDVLTCSTTANTITDAGKVGFRNSGGAPTDSTGYHWDNLTVTDYASATLIMPQLPDLRIFQRSTKTGGANGKGTGTVPVPVTVNAPITSSVKYRLRDAETGGNPVVQDWTVAHSGALSVGAATISCPDVPAGTGWYYLDLMPDDDTGQIVLGTSRIMVGRIISLQGQSQAARQFGKMPAYTGTNASLGVTISPYCSIYARCGETGISVASPAWEAPADGGNWGSTFASEFLRRQVAASGVNCAMTGHSQGSTATGDWLPDTTLNNQLRGVWDAVGGFETWMIHQGGNDAGDGVSQATFESNLDAIVADAAAHNAVLGAAFDTIVCAMGTRTSGAAGTIAQIHEIRRAGRNWATVNGGQYVEPHDVTLEDAVHQGQPGNITLAHHFHRAALPGLGLSGSNAGPAITGARRAPGSTDIVLSVALPSGASALVAVGSPAPRFVVYPEGALSGALSLDGSTPITVGTDTITLRLASDPGNVVVDVYALGHPDPSGTTADQNMIYDDHVDGDGITNGRQIAPTIDAVAALVAYSGSAAVTMEAMTASGAGGSSVDGSATIAMGAMEIAASGVQPAQGAASIEMGGLVVAGAGNVQVSGAAEIGMGEMLVSGGSETGIQGSGSITLGTLTCAGAGSAQLTGAVAITLGAVTEGGTGSVRVQGALAITFGPLQVSGESSGGIAGAVIVQLPAPVLVASGSARISGLAAISPPAMALVAVGSGPTTTPPTPIKRLQLPARNRTLDLRAA
;
A
#
# COMPACT_ATOMS: atom_id res chain seq x y z
N MET A 1 -12.60 6.31 57.35
CA MET A 1 -13.05 6.25 58.75
C MET A 1 -11.81 6.34 59.63
N ALA A 2 -11.90 7.05 60.76
CA ALA A 2 -10.81 7.08 61.74
C ALA A 2 -10.50 5.64 62.22
N ALA A 3 -9.22 5.29 62.27
CA ALA A 3 -8.74 3.98 62.70
C ALA A 3 -8.58 3.90 64.23
N LEU A 4 -8.36 5.04 64.89
CA LEU A 4 -8.41 5.22 66.35
C LEU A 4 -9.14 6.53 66.65
N ASN A 5 -10.07 6.53 67.61
CA ASN A 5 -10.68 7.75 68.15
C ASN A 5 -10.89 7.67 69.65
N ASP A 6 -10.69 8.78 70.36
CA ASP A 6 -10.86 8.86 71.80
C ASP A 6 -11.20 10.29 72.25
N THR A 7 -12.41 10.47 72.78
CA THR A 7 -12.89 11.70 73.44
C THR A 7 -12.49 11.75 74.91
N PHE A 8 -11.78 10.73 75.42
CA PHE A 8 -11.35 10.58 76.81
C PHE A 8 -12.48 10.71 77.83
N THR A 9 -13.71 10.38 77.41
CA THR A 9 -14.90 10.48 78.26
C THR A 9 -14.91 9.36 79.30
N ALA A 10 -14.51 9.68 80.53
CA ALA A 10 -14.53 8.76 81.66
C ALA A 10 -14.71 9.51 82.99
N ALA A 11 -14.91 8.74 84.07
CA ALA A 11 -14.98 9.31 85.41
C ALA A 11 -13.68 10.03 85.78
N ASP A 12 -13.83 11.20 86.38
CA ASP A 12 -12.76 12.05 86.85
C ASP A 12 -11.79 11.31 87.80
N GLY A 13 -10.51 11.26 87.46
CA GLY A 13 -9.48 10.55 88.22
C GLY A 13 -9.13 9.17 87.67
N THR A 14 -9.82 8.72 86.61
CA THR A 14 -9.49 7.47 85.90
C THR A 14 -8.12 7.59 85.23
N LEU A 15 -7.21 6.66 85.50
CA LEU A 15 -5.94 6.58 84.77
C LEU A 15 -6.21 6.24 83.31
N LEU A 16 -5.46 6.82 82.37
CA LEU A 16 -5.66 6.57 80.93
C LEU A 16 -5.50 5.07 80.60
N THR A 17 -4.61 4.35 81.29
CA THR A 17 -4.46 2.89 81.15
C THR A 17 -5.64 2.06 81.70
N ALA A 18 -6.56 2.68 82.44
CA ALA A 18 -7.81 2.07 82.90
C ALA A 18 -9.02 2.54 82.06
N HIS A 19 -8.79 3.40 81.07
CA HIS A 19 -9.75 3.86 80.07
C HIS A 19 -9.55 3.07 78.78
N ALA A 20 -10.64 2.83 78.05
CA ALA A 20 -10.59 2.31 76.69
C ALA A 20 -11.02 3.43 75.74
N ALA A 21 -10.27 3.61 74.66
CA ALA A 21 -10.62 4.59 73.64
C ALA A 21 -12.03 4.33 73.08
N ASP A 22 -12.68 5.34 72.51
CA ASP A 22 -14.00 5.20 71.90
C ASP A 22 -14.00 4.18 70.73
N SER A 23 -12.85 4.01 70.07
CA SER A 23 -12.64 2.95 69.06
C SER A 23 -12.40 1.56 69.66
N GLY A 24 -12.41 1.42 70.99
CA GLY A 24 -12.23 0.16 71.73
C GLY A 24 -10.78 -0.18 72.12
N GLU A 25 -9.82 0.68 71.76
CA GLU A 25 -8.39 0.42 71.95
C GLU A 25 -7.93 0.67 73.39
N ALA A 26 -7.05 -0.19 73.90
CA ALA A 26 -6.46 -0.01 75.23
C ALA A 26 -5.28 0.99 75.20
N TRP A 27 -4.89 1.49 76.37
CA TRP A 27 -3.75 2.38 76.55
C TRP A 27 -2.68 1.76 77.45
N THR A 28 -1.41 1.90 77.09
CA THR A 28 -0.26 1.39 77.85
C THR A 28 0.66 2.51 78.30
N ALA A 29 0.94 2.56 79.60
CA ALA A 29 1.93 3.45 80.18
C ALA A 29 3.34 2.88 80.02
N LEU A 30 4.20 3.58 79.28
CA LEU A 30 5.62 3.24 79.16
C LEU A 30 6.45 3.90 80.26
N THR A 31 6.03 5.09 80.72
CA THR A 31 6.58 5.79 81.89
C THR A 31 5.55 6.80 82.38
N GLY A 32 5.25 6.86 83.68
CA GLY A 32 4.20 7.75 84.21
C GLY A 32 2.82 7.44 83.59
N ASN A 33 1.80 8.25 83.89
CA ASN A 33 0.49 8.05 83.28
C ASN A 33 -0.23 9.38 83.01
N PHE A 34 -1.26 9.32 82.18
CA PHE A 34 -2.25 10.38 82.08
C PHE A 34 -3.47 10.03 82.93
N VAL A 35 -4.22 11.04 83.35
CA VAL A 35 -5.44 10.89 84.15
C VAL A 35 -6.54 11.75 83.56
N VAL A 36 -7.74 11.18 83.50
CA VAL A 36 -8.94 11.83 82.97
C VAL A 36 -9.45 12.88 83.95
N ARG A 37 -9.73 14.09 83.44
CA ARG A 37 -10.33 15.23 84.11
C ARG A 37 -11.20 16.01 83.15
N SER A 38 -12.49 16.13 83.47
CA SER A 38 -13.49 16.83 82.66
C SER A 38 -13.47 16.39 81.19
N ASN A 39 -13.41 15.07 80.97
CA ASN A 39 -13.27 14.42 79.66
C ASN A 39 -12.00 14.82 78.88
N ARG A 40 -10.95 15.26 79.58
CA ARG A 40 -9.63 15.52 79.00
C ARG A 40 -8.59 14.71 79.74
N ILE A 41 -7.41 14.53 79.17
CA ILE A 41 -6.31 13.89 79.86
C ILE A 41 -5.22 14.90 80.26
N ARG A 42 -4.71 14.76 81.48
CA ARG A 42 -3.52 15.48 81.94
C ARG A 42 -2.46 14.52 82.46
N ALA A 43 -1.19 14.90 82.38
CA ALA A 43 -0.12 14.09 82.95
C ALA A 43 -0.23 14.03 84.48
N ASN A 44 0.07 12.87 85.08
CA ASN A 44 0.11 12.69 86.53
C ASN A 44 1.53 12.85 87.13
N ALA A 45 2.54 13.02 86.28
CA ALA A 45 3.93 13.14 86.65
C ALA A 45 4.67 14.10 85.70
N THR A 46 5.89 14.49 86.07
CA THR A 46 6.72 15.39 85.24
C THR A 46 7.21 14.75 83.96
N THR A 47 7.29 13.42 83.89
CA THR A 47 7.75 12.65 82.75
C THR A 47 6.74 11.55 82.48
N VAL A 48 5.99 11.67 81.38
CA VAL A 48 4.96 10.69 81.00
C VAL A 48 5.11 10.30 79.54
N VAL A 49 5.03 9.03 79.21
CA VAL A 49 4.86 8.49 77.85
C VAL A 49 3.79 7.40 77.94
N VAL A 50 2.68 7.61 77.25
CA VAL A 50 1.60 6.64 77.12
C VAL A 50 1.33 6.44 75.63
N GLN A 51 1.09 5.19 75.23
CA GLN A 51 0.74 4.82 73.86
C GLN A 51 -0.63 4.15 73.82
N SER A 52 -1.35 4.31 72.73
CA SER A 52 -2.49 3.46 72.39
C SER A 52 -1.99 2.12 71.86
N GLU A 53 -2.74 1.05 72.13
CA GLU A 53 -2.46 -0.29 71.61
C GLU A 53 -2.95 -0.50 70.17
N TRP A 54 -3.64 0.49 69.59
CA TRP A 54 -3.96 0.52 68.17
C TRP A 54 -2.73 0.25 67.30
N THR A 55 -2.88 -0.57 66.25
CA THR A 55 -1.77 -0.93 65.35
C THR A 55 -1.93 -0.22 64.01
N PRO A 56 -1.04 0.73 63.65
CA PRO A 56 -1.09 1.38 62.34
C PRO A 56 -0.95 0.39 61.19
N ALA A 57 -1.66 0.63 60.08
CA ALA A 57 -1.55 -0.18 58.87
C ALA A 57 -0.18 -0.02 58.18
N GLY A 58 0.49 1.11 58.41
CA GLY A 58 1.81 1.41 57.90
C GLY A 58 2.49 2.51 58.71
N ALA A 59 3.67 2.94 58.27
CA ALA A 59 4.41 3.98 58.99
C ALA A 59 3.85 5.39 58.78
N GLU A 60 2.88 5.56 57.90
CA GLU A 60 2.29 6.84 57.51
C GLU A 60 0.83 6.89 57.94
N TYR A 61 0.47 7.98 58.64
CA TYR A 61 -0.86 8.21 59.19
C TYR A 61 -1.00 9.69 59.59
N ASP A 62 -2.24 10.11 59.79
CA ASP A 62 -2.60 11.45 60.25
C ASP A 62 -3.16 11.38 61.67
N ILE A 63 -2.81 12.36 62.50
CA ILE A 63 -3.28 12.46 63.89
C ILE A 63 -3.88 13.84 64.11
N GLU A 64 -5.04 13.88 64.72
CA GLU A 64 -5.71 15.10 65.18
C GLU A 64 -5.98 15.01 66.68
N ALA A 65 -5.75 16.09 67.42
CA ALA A 65 -6.12 16.17 68.83
C ALA A 65 -6.27 17.63 69.27
N ASP A 66 -7.11 17.85 70.29
CA ASP A 66 -7.30 19.17 70.88
C ASP A 66 -6.34 19.38 72.05
N PHE A 67 -5.63 20.50 72.02
CA PHE A 67 -4.69 20.92 73.05
C PHE A 67 -5.30 22.05 73.88
N HIS A 68 -5.72 21.74 75.11
CA HIS A 68 -6.32 22.73 76.01
C HIS A 68 -5.31 23.30 77.02
N VAL A 69 -5.28 24.63 77.11
CA VAL A 69 -4.41 25.37 78.03
C VAL A 69 -5.21 25.83 79.24
N HIS A 70 -5.12 25.15 80.38
CA HIS A 70 -5.73 25.67 81.63
C HIS A 70 -4.96 26.89 82.13
N THR A 71 -3.66 26.74 82.32
CA THR A 71 -2.74 27.81 82.70
C THR A 71 -1.39 27.60 82.02
N THR A 72 -0.63 28.68 81.85
CA THR A 72 0.74 28.58 81.35
C THR A 72 1.69 28.24 82.50
N ILE A 73 2.37 27.10 82.39
CA ILE A 73 3.40 26.64 83.34
C ILE A 73 4.63 26.19 82.57
N SER A 74 5.75 25.95 83.25
CA SER A 74 6.94 25.36 82.63
C SER A 74 6.73 23.86 82.35
N GLN A 75 6.03 23.56 81.26
CA GLN A 75 5.66 22.21 80.83
C GLN A 75 5.88 22.09 79.32
N SER A 76 6.34 20.93 78.85
CA SER A 76 6.30 20.58 77.43
C SER A 76 5.44 19.34 77.27
N THR A 77 4.55 19.35 76.29
CA THR A 77 3.63 18.23 76.06
C THR A 77 3.35 18.09 74.58
N PHE A 78 3.21 16.84 74.14
CA PHE A 78 3.17 16.51 72.73
C PHE A 78 2.22 15.36 72.45
N ILE A 79 1.65 15.37 71.25
CA ILE A 79 1.26 14.15 70.54
C ILE A 79 2.57 13.41 70.20
N ALA A 80 2.61 12.12 70.47
CA ALA A 80 3.73 11.26 70.15
C ALA A 80 3.31 10.27 69.05
N ALA A 81 4.14 10.14 68.02
CA ALA A 81 3.98 9.21 66.92
C ALA A 81 5.20 8.30 66.80
N ARG A 82 5.05 7.18 66.12
CA ARG A 82 6.11 6.16 65.91
C ARG A 82 6.79 5.75 67.21
N ILE A 83 6.01 5.65 68.29
CA ILE A 83 6.52 5.22 69.59
C ILE A 83 7.00 3.78 69.47
N GLN A 84 8.29 3.56 69.76
CA GLN A 84 8.91 2.23 69.85
C GLN A 84 9.13 1.81 71.30
N SER A 85 9.35 2.78 72.18
CA SER A 85 9.62 2.59 73.60
C SER A 85 9.48 3.91 74.37
N SER A 86 9.65 3.88 75.69
CA SER A 86 9.60 5.08 76.57
C SER A 86 10.65 6.14 76.24
N ASN A 87 11.64 5.84 75.40
CA ASN A 87 12.75 6.73 75.08
C ASN A 87 13.03 6.86 73.57
N THR A 88 12.16 6.33 72.70
CA THR A 88 12.31 6.40 71.24
C THR A 88 10.96 6.66 70.56
N TYR A 89 10.77 7.87 70.02
CA TYR A 89 9.51 8.34 69.42
C TYR A 89 9.69 9.68 68.66
N VAL A 90 8.71 10.05 67.83
CA VAL A 90 8.57 11.37 67.19
C VAL A 90 7.49 12.17 67.93
N VAL A 91 7.66 13.48 68.09
CA VAL A 91 6.70 14.33 68.82
C VAL A 91 6.28 15.58 68.06
N PHE A 92 5.04 16.01 68.33
CA PHE A 92 4.37 17.17 67.74
C PHE A 92 3.59 17.91 68.84
N GLY A 93 3.85 19.19 69.05
CA GLY A 93 3.15 19.95 70.09
C GLY A 93 3.99 21.04 70.74
N TRP A 94 3.77 21.28 72.02
CA TRP A 94 4.30 22.43 72.73
C TRP A 94 5.63 22.13 73.45
N LEU A 95 6.69 22.85 73.09
CA LEU A 95 7.98 22.84 73.78
C LEU A 95 8.15 24.12 74.60
N ASN A 96 8.30 23.96 75.92
CA ASN A 96 8.49 25.08 76.84
C ASN A 96 9.70 25.94 76.44
N GLY A 97 9.52 27.27 76.46
CA GLY A 97 10.56 28.23 76.09
C GLY A 97 10.87 28.32 74.58
N THR A 98 10.21 27.52 73.73
CA THR A 98 10.41 27.54 72.28
C THR A 98 9.13 27.85 71.51
N GLY A 99 8.06 27.06 71.69
CA GLY A 99 6.81 27.20 70.94
C GLY A 99 6.29 25.87 70.39
N TRP A 100 5.48 25.95 69.33
CA TRP A 100 5.04 24.77 68.57
C TRP A 100 6.24 24.10 67.93
N THR A 101 6.34 22.77 68.04
CA THR A 101 7.56 22.03 67.73
C THR A 101 7.26 20.67 67.13
N ILE A 102 8.10 20.27 66.16
CA ILE A 102 8.31 18.90 65.72
C ILE A 102 9.69 18.47 66.22
N GLY A 103 9.75 17.35 66.93
CA GLY A 103 11.00 16.80 67.47
C GLY A 103 11.02 15.28 67.41
N HIS A 104 12.15 14.70 67.79
CA HIS A 104 12.23 13.26 68.05
C HIS A 104 13.16 12.97 69.22
N THR A 105 12.90 11.85 69.88
CA THR A 105 13.80 11.28 70.88
C THR A 105 14.29 9.95 70.36
N VAL A 106 15.60 9.69 70.40
CA VAL A 106 16.20 8.38 70.12
C VAL A 106 17.09 8.01 71.30
N SER A 107 16.81 6.85 71.91
CA SER A 107 17.55 6.35 73.08
C SER A 107 17.65 7.38 74.22
N GLY A 108 16.61 8.19 74.41
CA GLY A 108 16.52 9.22 75.45
C GLY A 108 17.10 10.58 75.10
N SER A 109 17.77 10.73 73.94
CA SER A 109 18.28 12.02 73.47
C SER A 109 17.24 12.74 72.62
N PHE A 110 16.79 13.92 73.05
CA PHE A 110 15.83 14.74 72.32
C PHE A 110 16.53 15.66 71.30
N THR A 111 15.95 15.72 70.11
CA THR A 111 16.34 16.65 69.03
C THR A 111 15.12 17.48 68.63
N ASN A 112 15.26 18.80 68.64
CA ASN A 112 14.28 19.72 68.05
C ASN A 112 14.54 19.82 66.54
N ASN A 113 13.60 19.36 65.72
CA ASN A 113 13.76 19.34 64.25
C ASN A 113 13.23 20.60 63.58
N ASN A 114 12.16 21.18 64.10
CA ASN A 114 11.59 22.43 63.63
C ASN A 114 10.68 23.00 64.71
N SER A 115 10.68 24.33 64.86
CA SER A 115 9.78 24.98 65.81
C SER A 115 9.35 26.36 65.31
N SER A 116 8.19 26.80 65.78
CA SER A 116 7.61 28.12 65.51
C SER A 116 7.26 28.79 66.83
N ALA A 117 7.76 30.01 67.01
CA ALA A 117 7.52 30.79 68.22
C ALA A 117 6.05 31.18 68.32
N PHE A 118 5.45 30.96 69.48
CA PHE A 118 4.06 31.28 69.74
C PHE A 118 3.87 31.59 71.23
N THR A 119 2.80 32.29 71.61
CA THR A 119 2.45 32.53 73.00
C THR A 119 1.08 31.92 73.28
N LEU A 120 1.04 30.88 74.11
CA LEU A 120 -0.21 30.25 74.52
C LEU A 120 -1.06 31.20 75.36
N VAL A 121 -2.38 31.15 75.13
CA VAL A 121 -3.37 31.89 75.90
C VAL A 121 -4.06 30.94 76.89
N ALA A 122 -4.09 31.30 78.17
CA ALA A 122 -4.78 30.52 79.18
C ALA A 122 -6.30 30.52 78.94
N GLY A 123 -6.93 29.36 79.13
CA GLY A 123 -8.34 29.10 78.82
C GLY A 123 -8.62 28.72 77.36
N THR A 124 -7.62 28.72 76.48
CA THR A 124 -7.80 28.45 75.04
C THR A 124 -7.53 26.99 74.69
N THR A 125 -8.33 26.44 73.79
CA THR A 125 -8.07 25.16 73.11
C THR A 125 -7.57 25.45 71.71
N TYR A 126 -6.54 24.70 71.28
CA TYR A 126 -5.99 24.74 69.94
C TYR A 126 -6.18 23.37 69.29
N HIS A 127 -6.68 23.33 68.06
CA HIS A 127 -6.83 22.09 67.30
C HIS A 127 -5.52 21.76 66.58
N LEU A 128 -4.94 20.60 66.85
CA LEU A 128 -3.69 20.18 66.21
C LEU A 128 -4.00 19.10 65.18
N ARG A 129 -3.49 19.28 63.96
CA ARG A 129 -3.45 18.24 62.93
C ARG A 129 -2.00 17.94 62.56
N VAL A 130 -1.65 16.65 62.50
CA VAL A 130 -0.30 16.15 62.29
C VAL A 130 -0.30 15.22 61.10
N GLU A 131 0.60 15.46 60.15
CA GLU A 131 0.87 14.54 59.03
C GLU A 131 2.18 13.80 59.29
N VAL A 132 2.13 12.48 59.46
CA VAL A 132 3.31 11.62 59.57
C VAL A 132 3.54 10.96 58.21
N ARG A 133 4.54 11.43 57.45
CA ARG A 133 5.01 10.78 56.21
C ARG A 133 6.49 10.42 56.33
N ASN A 134 6.96 9.49 55.54
CA ASN A 134 8.38 9.14 55.48
C ASN A 134 9.22 10.33 54.98
N GLY A 135 8.78 10.99 53.90
CA GLY A 135 9.48 12.13 53.32
C GLY A 135 9.33 13.45 54.08
N THR A 136 8.22 13.63 54.82
CA THR A 136 7.91 14.89 55.51
C THR A 136 7.08 14.65 56.78
N LYS A 137 7.28 15.45 57.82
CA LYS A 137 6.37 15.54 58.96
C LYS A 137 5.90 16.97 59.15
N ARG A 138 4.61 17.17 59.35
CA ARG A 138 3.99 18.50 59.46
C ARG A 138 3.09 18.59 60.68
N LEU A 139 3.05 19.79 61.27
CA LEU A 139 2.16 20.17 62.35
C LEU A 139 1.38 21.40 61.91
N TYR A 140 0.07 21.29 61.94
CA TYR A 140 -0.89 22.37 61.74
C TYR A 140 -1.55 22.70 63.08
N VAL A 141 -1.76 23.98 63.34
CA VAL A 141 -2.47 24.49 64.52
C VAL A 141 -3.61 25.34 64.01
N ASP A 142 -4.84 25.00 64.38
CA ASP A 142 -6.07 25.61 63.87
C ASP A 142 -6.06 25.70 62.33
N ASP A 143 -5.74 24.56 61.70
CA ASP A 143 -5.58 24.36 60.25
C ASP A 143 -4.44 25.15 59.57
N VAL A 144 -3.63 25.90 60.32
CA VAL A 144 -2.47 26.63 59.78
C VAL A 144 -1.19 25.82 59.91
N LEU A 145 -0.50 25.56 58.79
CA LEU A 145 0.81 24.89 58.79
C LEU A 145 1.80 25.69 59.63
N THR A 146 2.18 25.15 60.78
CA THR A 146 2.98 25.85 61.79
C THR A 146 4.41 25.33 61.85
N CYS A 147 4.61 24.03 61.68
CA CYS A 147 5.94 23.41 61.61
C CYS A 147 6.01 22.34 60.52
N SER A 148 7.20 22.17 59.92
CA SER A 148 7.47 21.13 58.91
C SER A 148 8.94 20.69 58.97
N THR A 149 9.20 19.40 58.76
CA THR A 149 10.55 18.83 58.70
C THR A 149 10.63 17.63 57.76
N THR A 150 11.81 17.36 57.21
CA THR A 150 12.11 16.15 56.42
C THR A 150 12.84 15.08 57.24
N ALA A 151 13.12 15.33 58.52
CA ALA A 151 13.83 14.37 59.37
C ALA A 151 13.04 13.05 59.50
N ASN A 152 13.71 11.91 59.32
CA ASN A 152 13.08 10.59 59.32
C ASN A 152 13.94 9.53 60.06
N THR A 153 14.50 9.89 61.21
CA THR A 153 15.40 9.01 61.98
C THR A 153 14.71 7.75 62.53
N ILE A 154 13.39 7.79 62.75
CA ILE A 154 12.58 6.65 63.20
C ILE A 154 11.68 6.21 62.04
N THR A 155 12.00 5.08 61.41
CA THR A 155 11.35 4.60 60.18
C THR A 155 10.19 3.63 60.42
N ASP A 156 10.21 2.93 61.55
CA ASP A 156 9.17 1.95 61.89
C ASP A 156 7.85 2.63 62.25
N ALA A 157 6.73 1.95 61.98
CA ALA A 157 5.40 2.53 62.17
C ALA A 157 5.08 2.93 63.62
N GLY A 158 5.56 2.10 64.56
CA GLY A 158 5.39 2.32 66.00
C GLY A 158 3.93 2.50 66.41
N LYS A 159 3.73 3.17 67.54
CA LYS A 159 2.40 3.49 68.10
C LYS A 159 2.18 4.99 68.20
N VAL A 160 0.92 5.39 68.37
CA VAL A 160 0.50 6.77 68.65
C VAL A 160 0.21 6.93 70.14
N GLY A 161 0.43 8.13 70.67
CA GLY A 161 0.04 8.46 72.03
C GLY A 161 0.45 9.86 72.45
N PHE A 162 0.82 10.03 73.72
CA PHE A 162 1.12 11.35 74.30
C PHE A 162 2.38 11.34 75.16
N ARG A 163 3.06 12.49 75.17
CA ARG A 163 4.30 12.73 75.89
C ARG A 163 4.18 13.98 76.75
N ASN A 164 4.59 13.92 78.02
CA ASN A 164 4.76 15.09 78.89
C ASN A 164 6.19 15.16 79.47
N SER A 165 6.74 16.37 79.62
CA SER A 165 8.04 16.63 80.23
C SER A 165 8.12 17.99 80.96
N GLY A 166 8.98 18.10 81.96
CA GLY A 166 9.38 19.36 82.63
C GLY A 166 8.41 19.90 83.70
N GLY A 167 7.09 19.75 83.51
CA GLY A 167 6.08 20.26 84.43
C GLY A 167 5.03 19.21 84.81
N ALA A 168 4.45 19.33 86.00
CA ALA A 168 3.39 18.46 86.50
C ALA A 168 2.05 19.24 86.56
N PRO A 169 1.17 19.08 85.54
CA PRO A 169 -0.14 19.74 85.53
C PRO A 169 -1.04 19.20 86.65
N THR A 170 -1.95 20.05 87.15
CA THR A 170 -3.00 19.65 88.10
C THR A 170 -4.36 19.64 87.42
N ASP A 171 -5.42 19.31 88.16
CA ASP A 171 -6.80 19.31 87.66
C ASP A 171 -7.25 20.70 87.14
N SER A 172 -6.56 21.78 87.52
CA SER A 172 -6.88 23.16 87.13
C SER A 172 -5.71 23.95 86.55
N THR A 173 -4.56 23.31 86.31
CA THR A 173 -3.35 24.00 85.80
C THR A 173 -2.62 23.20 84.72
N GLY A 174 -1.84 23.91 83.90
CA GLY A 174 -1.04 23.34 82.83
C GLY A 174 -1.86 22.94 81.60
N TYR A 175 -1.37 21.94 80.88
CA TYR A 175 -1.90 21.57 79.56
C TYR A 175 -2.53 20.19 79.54
N HIS A 176 -3.69 20.09 78.91
CA HIS A 176 -4.53 18.89 78.82
C HIS A 176 -4.80 18.56 77.35
N TRP A 177 -5.05 17.28 77.04
CA TRP A 177 -5.40 16.81 75.70
C TRP A 177 -6.83 16.29 75.64
N ASP A 178 -7.47 16.45 74.50
CA ASP A 178 -8.84 16.04 74.23
C ASP A 178 -9.00 15.57 72.76
N ASN A 179 -10.11 14.91 72.43
CA ASN A 179 -10.57 14.59 71.06
C ASN A 179 -9.49 14.01 70.11
N LEU A 180 -8.83 12.91 70.50
CA LEU A 180 -7.87 12.24 69.63
C LEU A 180 -8.58 11.54 68.47
N THR A 181 -8.09 11.74 67.25
CA THR A 181 -8.46 10.97 66.07
C THR A 181 -7.20 10.60 65.29
N VAL A 182 -7.09 9.36 64.82
CA VAL A 182 -6.00 8.89 63.96
C VAL A 182 -6.58 8.20 62.74
N THR A 183 -6.02 8.49 61.57
CA THR A 183 -6.41 7.87 60.30
C THR A 183 -5.18 7.30 59.60
N ASP A 184 -5.25 6.03 59.19
CA ASP A 184 -4.21 5.43 58.35
C ASP A 184 -4.09 6.20 57.02
N TYR A 185 -2.85 6.38 56.53
CA TYR A 185 -2.63 6.92 55.19
C TYR A 185 -3.00 5.85 54.16
N ALA A 186 -4.01 6.13 53.32
CA ALA A 186 -4.49 5.18 52.32
C ALA A 186 -3.43 4.91 51.25
N SER A 187 -3.20 3.62 50.97
CA SER A 187 -2.42 3.16 49.82
C SER A 187 -2.96 3.71 48.50
N ALA A 188 -2.15 3.66 47.43
CA ALA A 188 -2.52 4.22 46.14
C ALA A 188 -3.92 3.73 45.67
N THR A 189 -4.83 4.67 45.39
CA THR A 189 -6.21 4.40 44.95
C THR A 189 -6.22 3.61 43.63
N LEU A 190 -5.20 3.84 42.80
CA LEU A 190 -5.01 3.23 41.50
C LEU A 190 -3.62 2.56 41.43
N ILE A 191 -3.57 1.30 41.02
CA ILE A 191 -2.32 0.59 40.68
C ILE A 191 -2.26 0.41 39.17
N MET A 192 -1.13 0.82 38.58
CA MET A 192 -0.82 0.62 37.17
C MET A 192 0.40 -0.31 37.04
N PRO A 193 0.21 -1.56 36.60
CA PRO A 193 1.33 -2.38 36.13
C PRO A 193 2.06 -1.66 34.98
N GLN A 194 3.39 -1.80 34.95
CA GLN A 194 4.16 -1.25 33.85
C GLN A 194 3.76 -1.94 32.54
N LEU A 195 3.52 -1.14 31.49
CA LEU A 195 3.28 -1.66 30.15
C LEU A 195 4.54 -2.41 29.66
N PRO A 196 4.42 -3.32 28.68
CA PRO A 196 5.59 -3.91 28.06
C PRO A 196 6.50 -2.82 27.50
N ASP A 197 7.79 -2.89 27.83
CA ASP A 197 8.80 -1.95 27.32
C ASP A 197 8.96 -2.12 25.81
N LEU A 198 9.28 -1.02 25.11
CA LEU A 198 9.36 -0.93 23.65
C LEU A 198 8.06 -1.27 22.91
N ARG A 199 6.90 -1.18 23.58
CA ARG A 199 5.61 -1.45 22.93
C ARG A 199 5.20 -0.29 22.03
N ILE A 200 4.89 -0.61 20.78
CA ILE A 200 4.32 0.33 19.81
C ILE A 200 2.83 -0.02 19.65
N PHE A 201 1.97 0.96 19.90
CA PHE A 201 0.54 0.90 19.64
C PHE A 201 0.25 1.50 18.27
N GLN A 202 -0.74 0.96 17.56
CA GLN A 202 -1.07 1.46 16.24
C GLN A 202 -1.73 2.85 16.32
N ARG A 203 -1.28 3.78 15.48
CA ARG A 203 -1.99 5.04 15.23
C ARG A 203 -3.27 4.81 14.43
N SER A 204 -4.33 5.54 14.77
CA SER A 204 -5.63 5.49 14.10
C SER A 204 -5.67 6.29 12.80
N THR A 205 -4.80 7.29 12.66
CA THR A 205 -4.68 8.10 11.44
C THR A 205 -3.22 8.25 11.03
N LYS A 206 -2.95 8.46 9.74
CA LYS A 206 -1.59 8.67 9.21
C LYS A 206 -1.14 10.15 9.29
N THR A 207 -2.08 11.07 9.48
CA THR A 207 -1.89 12.53 9.59
C THR A 207 -2.69 13.11 10.75
N GLY A 208 -2.39 14.37 11.13
CA GLY A 208 -3.03 15.05 12.26
C GLY A 208 -2.34 14.78 13.60
N GLY A 209 -2.98 15.14 14.72
CA GLY A 209 -2.35 15.09 16.05
C GLY A 209 -1.25 16.14 16.25
N ALA A 210 -0.66 16.17 17.45
CA ALA A 210 0.31 17.20 17.83
C ALA A 210 1.54 17.27 16.91
N ASN A 211 1.99 16.13 16.38
CA ASN A 211 3.14 16.03 15.49
C ASN A 211 2.76 16.02 13.99
N GLY A 212 1.46 16.10 13.66
CA GLY A 212 0.98 15.96 12.27
C GLY A 212 1.10 14.55 11.70
N LYS A 213 1.46 13.54 12.51
CA LYS A 213 1.73 12.14 12.12
C LYS A 213 0.67 11.14 12.57
N GLY A 214 -0.45 11.64 13.10
CA GLY A 214 -1.56 10.86 13.65
C GLY A 214 -1.53 10.76 15.18
N THR A 215 -2.59 10.16 15.71
CA THR A 215 -2.73 9.80 17.13
C THR A 215 -3.23 8.37 17.25
N GLY A 216 -3.22 7.82 18.47
CA GLY A 216 -3.75 6.50 18.77
C GLY A 216 -4.19 6.40 20.22
N THR A 217 -4.81 5.27 20.56
CA THR A 217 -5.29 5.00 21.91
C THR A 217 -4.38 3.99 22.58
N VAL A 218 -3.92 4.29 23.80
CA VAL A 218 -3.12 3.39 24.62
C VAL A 218 -3.98 2.78 25.72
N PRO A 219 -4.34 1.49 25.64
CA PRO A 219 -5.03 0.80 26.71
C PRO A 219 -4.06 0.46 27.86
N VAL A 220 -4.39 0.93 29.06
CA VAL A 220 -3.60 0.73 30.27
C VAL A 220 -4.38 -0.12 31.27
N PRO A 221 -3.98 -1.39 31.50
CA PRO A 221 -4.61 -2.19 32.54
C PRO A 221 -4.29 -1.60 33.92
N VAL A 222 -5.28 -1.56 34.80
CA VAL A 222 -5.15 -1.02 36.17
C VAL A 222 -5.91 -1.88 37.17
N THR A 223 -5.54 -1.76 38.45
CA THR A 223 -6.35 -2.24 39.58
C THR A 223 -6.74 -1.05 40.45
N VAL A 224 -8.04 -0.87 40.65
CA VAL A 224 -8.61 0.16 41.50
C VAL A 224 -8.80 -0.43 42.90
N ASN A 225 -8.08 0.10 43.89
CA ASN A 225 -8.11 -0.42 45.27
C ASN A 225 -9.13 0.30 46.14
N ALA A 226 -9.43 1.55 45.82
CA ALA A 226 -10.50 2.34 46.42
C ALA A 226 -11.27 3.07 45.30
N PRO A 227 -12.58 3.31 45.45
CA PRO A 227 -13.37 3.92 44.39
C PRO A 227 -12.76 5.25 43.93
N ILE A 228 -12.65 5.43 42.62
CA ILE A 228 -12.35 6.71 41.98
C ILE A 228 -13.68 7.40 41.73
N THR A 229 -13.80 8.67 42.08
CA THR A 229 -15.08 9.37 42.18
C THR A 229 -15.38 10.29 41.01
N SER A 230 -14.35 10.76 40.30
CA SER A 230 -14.45 11.85 39.33
C SER A 230 -13.80 11.53 37.99
N SER A 231 -12.52 11.16 37.93
CA SER A 231 -11.82 10.92 36.67
C SER A 231 -10.48 10.23 36.84
N VAL A 232 -9.95 9.70 35.74
CA VAL A 232 -8.53 9.36 35.61
C VAL A 232 -7.95 10.20 34.48
N LYS A 233 -6.88 10.93 34.78
CA LYS A 233 -6.09 11.67 33.78
C LYS A 233 -4.80 10.92 33.47
N TYR A 234 -4.26 11.17 32.29
CA TYR A 234 -2.96 10.66 31.88
C TYR A 234 -2.06 11.79 31.39
N ARG A 235 -0.76 11.57 31.48
CA ARG A 235 0.27 12.50 31.01
C ARG A 235 1.36 11.72 30.30
N LEU A 236 2.03 12.36 29.34
CA LEU A 236 3.16 11.78 28.63
C LEU A 236 4.44 12.55 28.96
N ARG A 237 5.51 11.81 29.24
CA ARG A 237 6.87 12.33 29.44
C ARG A 237 7.81 11.74 28.42
N ASP A 238 8.80 12.51 28.00
CA ASP A 238 9.84 12.01 27.08
C ASP A 238 10.74 10.98 27.78
N ALA A 239 10.69 9.73 27.33
CA ALA A 239 11.49 8.65 27.92
C ALA A 239 12.96 8.71 27.50
N GLU A 240 13.31 9.37 26.40
CA GLU A 240 14.70 9.45 25.93
C GLU A 240 15.56 10.37 26.82
N THR A 241 14.92 11.33 27.48
CA THR A 241 15.53 12.28 28.40
C THR A 241 15.28 11.94 29.88
N GLY A 242 14.92 10.68 30.16
CA GLY A 242 14.67 10.20 31.53
C GLY A 242 13.36 10.73 32.12
N GLY A 243 12.44 11.21 31.29
CA GLY A 243 11.12 11.70 31.69
C GLY A 243 10.96 13.22 31.69
N ASN A 244 11.86 13.98 31.07
CA ASN A 244 11.84 15.44 31.09
C ASN A 244 12.32 16.02 29.75
N PRO A 245 11.43 16.60 28.91
CA PRO A 245 10.22 17.30 29.32
C PRO A 245 8.94 16.44 29.38
N VAL A 246 7.91 17.02 29.99
CA VAL A 246 6.52 16.62 29.76
C VAL A 246 6.18 16.97 28.30
N VAL A 247 5.82 15.95 27.51
CA VAL A 247 5.50 16.12 26.07
C VAL A 247 4.01 16.34 25.85
N GLN A 248 3.19 15.87 26.78
CA GLN A 248 1.76 16.15 26.82
C GLN A 248 1.36 16.25 28.28
N ASP A 249 0.72 17.36 28.67
CA ASP A 249 0.25 17.57 30.03
C ASP A 249 -1.01 16.72 30.34
N TRP A 250 -1.54 16.82 31.56
CA TRP A 250 -2.67 16.02 32.03
C TRP A 250 -3.92 16.16 31.15
N THR A 251 -4.29 15.05 30.52
CA THR A 251 -5.49 14.90 29.69
C THR A 251 -6.43 13.86 30.32
N VAL A 252 -7.74 14.05 30.22
CA VAL A 252 -8.71 13.07 30.74
C VAL A 252 -8.67 11.79 29.91
N ALA A 253 -8.35 10.65 30.55
CA ALA A 253 -8.46 9.32 29.94
C ALA A 253 -9.80 8.66 30.26
N HIS A 254 -10.35 8.91 31.45
CA HIS A 254 -11.64 8.37 31.88
C HIS A 254 -12.41 9.43 32.68
N SER A 255 -13.70 9.59 32.37
CA SER A 255 -14.60 10.50 33.08
C SER A 255 -15.64 9.71 33.88
N GLY A 256 -15.83 10.08 35.13
CA GLY A 256 -16.78 9.45 36.04
C GLY A 256 -16.14 8.49 37.02
N ALA A 257 -17.00 7.83 37.79
CA ALA A 257 -16.59 6.94 38.87
C ALA A 257 -16.10 5.58 38.34
N LEU A 258 -15.06 5.04 38.98
CA LEU A 258 -14.59 3.67 38.77
C LEU A 258 -14.71 2.88 40.07
N SER A 259 -15.34 1.72 39.96
CA SER A 259 -15.46 0.76 41.06
C SER A 259 -14.13 0.08 41.36
N VAL A 260 -14.00 -0.44 42.58
CA VAL A 260 -12.90 -1.30 43.00
C VAL A 260 -12.82 -2.54 42.11
N GLY A 261 -11.61 -2.92 41.69
CA GLY A 261 -11.34 -4.09 40.86
C GLY A 261 -10.46 -3.80 39.64
N ALA A 262 -10.34 -4.79 38.76
CA ALA A 262 -9.60 -4.65 37.51
C ALA A 262 -10.36 -3.77 36.51
N ALA A 263 -9.64 -2.86 35.86
CA ALA A 263 -10.17 -2.02 34.80
C ALA A 263 -9.10 -1.79 33.71
N THR A 264 -9.52 -1.27 32.57
CA THR A 264 -8.61 -0.78 31.52
C THR A 264 -8.92 0.68 31.25
N ILE A 265 -7.91 1.53 31.41
CA ILE A 265 -7.99 2.95 31.11
C ILE A 265 -7.51 3.15 29.67
N SER A 266 -8.42 3.54 28.79
CA SER A 266 -8.09 3.87 27.39
C SER A 266 -7.61 5.32 27.31
N CYS A 267 -6.31 5.54 27.17
CA CYS A 267 -5.73 6.88 27.04
C CYS A 267 -5.82 7.32 25.56
N PRO A 268 -6.74 8.24 25.18
CA PRO A 268 -6.96 8.62 23.79
C PRO A 268 -5.91 9.61 23.30
N ASP A 269 -5.85 9.89 21.99
CA ASP A 269 -5.08 11.01 21.41
C ASP A 269 -3.57 11.02 21.68
N VAL A 270 -2.97 9.88 22.01
CA VAL A 270 -1.51 9.78 22.20
C VAL A 270 -0.83 10.05 20.85
N PRO A 271 0.05 11.07 20.74
CA PRO A 271 0.57 11.54 19.46
C PRO A 271 1.60 10.59 18.89
N ALA A 272 1.45 10.22 17.61
CA ALA A 272 2.45 9.45 16.90
C ALA A 272 3.70 10.29 16.58
N GLY A 273 4.87 9.67 16.50
CA GLY A 273 6.13 10.37 16.28
C GLY A 273 7.33 9.44 16.41
N THR A 274 8.52 10.00 16.30
CA THR A 274 9.78 9.33 16.67
C THR A 274 10.13 9.68 18.11
N GLY A 275 10.62 8.70 18.86
CA GLY A 275 10.92 8.83 20.28
C GLY A 275 10.16 7.80 21.11
N TRP A 276 10.23 7.93 22.43
CA TRP A 276 9.54 7.04 23.35
C TRP A 276 8.89 7.84 24.47
N TYR A 277 7.72 7.42 24.93
CA TYR A 277 7.02 8.04 26.05
C TYR A 277 7.05 7.16 27.28
N TYR A 278 7.05 7.83 28.44
CA TYR A 278 6.52 7.29 29.68
C TYR A 278 5.10 7.83 29.88
N LEU A 279 4.16 6.95 30.21
CA LEU A 279 2.76 7.29 30.45
C LEU A 279 2.47 7.24 31.95
N ASP A 280 2.09 8.37 32.53
CA ASP A 280 1.66 8.47 33.93
C ASP A 280 0.12 8.50 34.02
N LEU A 281 -0.43 8.04 35.14
CA LEU A 281 -1.87 8.17 35.47
C LEU A 281 -2.06 8.96 36.76
N MET A 282 -3.17 9.70 36.84
CA MET A 282 -3.59 10.44 38.04
C MET A 282 -5.09 10.22 38.29
N PRO A 283 -5.47 9.59 39.41
CA PRO A 283 -6.88 9.47 39.81
C PRO A 283 -7.36 10.74 40.50
N ASP A 284 -8.63 11.10 40.28
CA ASP A 284 -9.38 12.14 41.01
C ASP A 284 -8.71 13.53 41.11
N ASP A 285 -7.88 13.88 40.13
CA ASP A 285 -7.06 15.10 40.17
C ASP A 285 -6.18 15.23 41.41
N ASP A 286 -5.89 14.10 42.07
CA ASP A 286 -5.05 14.05 43.25
C ASP A 286 -3.59 13.87 42.85
N THR A 287 -2.87 14.99 42.83
CA THR A 287 -1.42 15.01 42.56
C THR A 287 -0.59 14.19 43.56
N GLY A 288 -1.13 13.84 44.73
CA GLY A 288 -0.50 12.94 45.69
C GLY A 288 -0.61 11.45 45.32
N GLN A 289 -1.45 11.11 44.34
CA GLN A 289 -1.78 9.75 43.91
C GLN A 289 -1.30 9.43 42.48
N ILE A 290 -0.39 10.24 41.93
CA ILE A 290 0.17 10.01 40.59
C ILE A 290 0.93 8.67 40.55
N VAL A 291 0.60 7.86 39.55
CA VAL A 291 1.28 6.58 39.26
C VAL A 291 2.16 6.76 38.03
N LEU A 292 3.47 6.62 38.20
CA LEU A 292 4.44 6.87 37.13
C LEU A 292 4.62 5.66 36.21
N GLY A 293 4.67 5.95 34.90
CA GLY A 293 5.18 5.02 33.90
C GLY A 293 6.70 5.05 33.82
N THR A 294 7.30 3.90 33.58
CA THR A 294 8.76 3.71 33.44
C THR A 294 9.14 2.81 32.26
N SER A 295 8.16 2.17 31.62
CA SER A 295 8.35 1.45 30.36
C SER A 295 8.18 2.38 29.16
N ARG A 296 9.06 2.22 28.17
CA ARG A 296 9.00 2.96 26.91
C ARG A 296 7.84 2.45 26.08
N ILE A 297 6.91 3.34 25.74
CA ILE A 297 5.81 3.06 24.83
C ILE A 297 5.70 4.14 23.77
N MET A 298 5.08 3.82 22.64
CA MET A 298 4.86 4.79 21.59
C MET A 298 3.59 4.48 20.80
N VAL A 299 2.99 5.50 20.18
CA VAL A 299 2.03 5.30 19.10
C VAL A 299 2.75 5.45 17.77
N GLY A 300 2.57 4.50 16.86
CA GLY A 300 3.31 4.45 15.61
C GLY A 300 2.71 3.52 14.58
N ARG A 301 3.53 3.15 13.60
CA ARG A 301 3.15 2.26 12.51
C ARG A 301 3.44 0.81 12.88
N ILE A 302 2.49 -0.07 12.61
CA ILE A 302 2.66 -1.51 12.80
C ILE A 302 2.53 -2.21 11.45
N ILE A 303 3.49 -3.08 11.13
CA ILE A 303 3.54 -3.89 9.91
C ILE A 303 3.52 -5.36 10.32
N SER A 304 2.49 -6.10 9.91
CA SER A 304 2.41 -7.54 10.15
C SER A 304 2.99 -8.32 8.97
N LEU A 305 3.92 -9.25 9.24
CA LEU A 305 4.42 -10.24 8.28
C LEU A 305 3.92 -11.64 8.63
N GLN A 306 3.45 -12.34 7.60
CA GLN A 306 3.07 -13.75 7.62
C GLN A 306 3.83 -14.53 6.55
N GLY A 307 4.13 -15.81 6.78
CA GLY A 307 4.60 -16.68 5.70
C GLY A 307 5.46 -17.87 6.11
N GLN A 308 6.13 -18.47 5.12
CA GLN A 308 6.95 -19.65 5.29
C GLN A 308 8.42 -19.34 5.61
N SER A 309 9.34 -20.23 5.24
CA SER A 309 10.75 -20.17 5.63
C SER A 309 11.48 -18.88 5.22
N GLN A 310 11.23 -18.38 4.00
CA GLN A 310 11.79 -17.07 3.63
C GLN A 310 11.28 -15.93 4.54
N ALA A 311 10.01 -15.98 4.99
CA ALA A 311 9.46 -15.04 5.97
C ALA A 311 10.09 -15.21 7.37
N ALA A 312 10.38 -16.44 7.78
CA ALA A 312 11.10 -16.70 9.04
C ALA A 312 12.50 -16.06 9.05
N ARG A 313 13.20 -16.09 7.91
CA ARG A 313 14.50 -15.42 7.74
C ARG A 313 14.39 -13.89 7.58
N GLN A 314 13.19 -13.35 7.33
CA GLN A 314 12.94 -11.90 7.40
C GLN A 314 12.88 -11.42 8.86
N PHE A 315 12.38 -12.24 9.78
CA PHE A 315 12.39 -11.95 11.22
C PHE A 315 13.74 -12.24 11.89
N GLY A 316 14.23 -13.47 11.74
CA GLY A 316 15.41 -13.95 12.46
C GLY A 316 16.65 -14.09 11.59
N LYS A 317 17.82 -14.09 12.23
CA LYS A 317 19.10 -14.30 11.56
C LYS A 317 19.33 -15.78 11.28
N MET A 318 19.85 -16.07 10.09
CA MET A 318 20.40 -17.36 9.71
C MET A 318 21.49 -17.86 10.68
N PRO A 319 21.37 -19.06 11.29
CA PRO A 319 22.32 -19.53 12.30
C PRO A 319 23.76 -19.65 11.80
N ALA A 320 23.94 -20.03 10.53
CA ALA A 320 25.25 -20.29 9.96
C ALA A 320 26.00 -19.01 9.51
N TYR A 321 25.29 -17.89 9.37
CA TYR A 321 25.90 -16.65 8.90
C TYR A 321 26.60 -15.92 10.07
N THR A 322 27.86 -15.51 9.91
CA THR A 322 28.63 -14.90 11.01
C THR A 322 28.60 -13.37 11.01
N GLY A 323 28.33 -12.72 9.87
CA GLY A 323 28.28 -11.26 9.78
C GLY A 323 27.14 -10.64 10.62
N THR A 324 27.37 -9.42 11.08
CA THR A 324 26.44 -8.59 11.85
C THR A 324 25.74 -7.57 10.94
N ASN A 325 24.64 -6.97 11.41
CA ASN A 325 23.97 -5.86 10.73
C ASN A 325 24.98 -4.75 10.40
N ALA A 326 25.79 -4.36 11.38
CA ALA A 326 26.83 -3.35 11.20
C ALA A 326 27.89 -3.74 10.15
N SER A 327 28.31 -5.02 10.10
CA SER A 327 29.30 -5.48 9.12
C SER A 327 28.80 -5.42 7.67
N LEU A 328 27.49 -5.41 7.49
CA LEU A 328 26.82 -5.28 6.18
C LEU A 328 26.30 -3.86 5.91
N GLY A 329 26.68 -2.89 6.74
CA GLY A 329 26.28 -1.48 6.58
C GLY A 329 24.84 -1.16 7.00
N VAL A 330 24.14 -2.09 7.67
CA VAL A 330 22.79 -1.86 8.19
C VAL A 330 22.86 -1.25 9.58
N THR A 331 22.27 -0.06 9.73
CA THR A 331 22.11 0.60 11.04
C THR A 331 20.73 0.34 11.60
N ILE A 332 20.65 -0.21 12.80
CA ILE A 332 19.38 -0.47 13.48
C ILE A 332 18.81 0.85 14.01
N SER A 333 17.54 1.13 13.72
CA SER A 333 16.86 2.32 14.25
C SER A 333 16.53 2.15 15.73
N PRO A 334 16.75 3.15 16.60
CA PRO A 334 16.32 3.10 18.00
C PRO A 334 14.79 3.23 18.16
N TYR A 335 14.09 3.53 17.07
CA TYR A 335 12.64 3.79 17.02
C TYR A 335 11.87 2.64 16.41
N CYS A 336 12.37 1.41 16.59
CA CYS A 336 11.70 0.23 16.08
C CYS A 336 11.66 -0.92 17.09
N SER A 337 10.68 -1.80 16.90
CA SER A 337 10.43 -2.93 17.79
C SER A 337 9.82 -4.10 17.01
N ILE A 338 9.92 -5.30 17.56
CA ILE A 338 9.38 -6.53 16.99
C ILE A 338 8.54 -7.23 18.04
N TYR A 339 7.40 -7.78 17.61
CA TYR A 339 6.56 -8.67 18.42
C TYR A 339 6.01 -9.77 17.50
N ALA A 340 6.72 -10.89 17.41
CA ALA A 340 6.43 -11.91 16.42
C ALA A 340 6.72 -13.33 16.91
N ARG A 341 6.14 -14.30 16.19
CA ARG A 341 6.45 -15.73 16.32
C ARG A 341 7.19 -16.20 15.09
N CYS A 342 8.20 -17.04 15.26
CA CYS A 342 8.97 -17.57 14.15
C CYS A 342 9.34 -19.02 14.42
N GLY A 343 9.22 -19.89 13.42
CA GLY A 343 9.69 -21.26 13.50
C GLY A 343 10.31 -21.75 12.20
N GLU A 344 11.61 -22.00 12.20
CA GLU A 344 12.34 -22.72 11.14
C GLU A 344 13.58 -23.40 11.77
N THR A 345 14.27 -24.24 11.00
CA THR A 345 15.56 -24.80 11.37
C THR A 345 16.53 -23.71 11.86
N GLY A 346 16.79 -23.71 13.17
CA GLY A 346 17.75 -22.82 13.83
C GLY A 346 17.23 -21.45 14.27
N ILE A 347 15.94 -21.13 14.05
CA ILE A 347 15.29 -19.94 14.61
C ILE A 347 13.92 -20.35 15.17
N SER A 348 13.70 -20.19 16.47
CA SER A 348 12.40 -20.49 17.08
C SER A 348 12.03 -19.49 18.19
N VAL A 349 10.92 -18.79 18.00
CA VAL A 349 10.28 -17.92 18.98
C VAL A 349 8.81 -18.29 19.04
N ALA A 350 8.42 -19.01 20.10
CA ALA A 350 7.04 -19.44 20.33
C ALA A 350 6.23 -18.44 21.18
N SER A 351 6.91 -17.73 22.08
CA SER A 351 6.32 -16.73 22.97
C SER A 351 6.88 -15.35 22.63
N PRO A 352 6.13 -14.50 21.91
CA PRO A 352 6.60 -13.18 21.51
C PRO A 352 6.75 -12.25 22.72
N ALA A 353 7.74 -11.37 22.66
CA ALA A 353 7.93 -10.22 23.53
C ALA A 353 8.28 -9.00 22.68
N TRP A 354 8.03 -7.79 23.19
CA TRP A 354 8.41 -6.55 22.51
C TRP A 354 9.92 -6.35 22.66
N GLU A 355 10.64 -6.43 21.55
CA GLU A 355 12.10 -6.40 21.54
C GLU A 355 12.61 -5.58 20.35
N ALA A 356 13.71 -4.84 20.53
CA ALA A 356 14.39 -4.21 19.40
C ALA A 356 15.10 -5.27 18.53
N PRO A 357 15.22 -5.06 17.20
CA PRO A 357 16.16 -5.82 16.39
C PRO A 357 17.57 -5.69 16.97
N ALA A 358 18.32 -6.80 17.03
CA ALA A 358 19.68 -6.79 17.56
C ALA A 358 20.48 -8.00 17.06
N ASP A 359 21.75 -7.77 16.73
CA ASP A 359 22.70 -8.85 16.47
C ASP A 359 22.84 -9.75 17.72
N GLY A 360 22.81 -11.07 17.52
CA GLY A 360 22.90 -12.05 18.60
C GLY A 360 21.61 -12.28 19.40
N GLY A 361 20.55 -11.50 19.15
CA GLY A 361 19.21 -11.74 19.69
C GLY A 361 18.33 -12.58 18.76
N ASN A 362 17.06 -12.77 19.16
CA ASN A 362 16.06 -13.49 18.37
C ASN A 362 15.82 -12.84 17.00
N TRP A 363 15.97 -11.51 16.94
CA TRP A 363 15.63 -10.68 15.78
C TRP A 363 16.87 -10.06 15.11
N GLY A 364 17.89 -10.87 14.89
CA GLY A 364 19.14 -10.43 14.25
C GLY A 364 19.07 -10.27 12.73
N SER A 365 17.89 -10.38 12.10
CA SER A 365 17.79 -10.29 10.64
C SER A 365 18.10 -8.89 10.13
N THR A 366 18.97 -8.83 9.12
CA THR A 366 19.19 -7.62 8.32
C THR A 366 17.95 -7.16 7.57
N PHE A 367 17.00 -8.06 7.23
CA PHE A 367 15.74 -7.62 6.62
C PHE A 367 14.96 -6.76 7.59
N ALA A 368 14.67 -7.27 8.80
CA ALA A 368 13.88 -6.54 9.78
C ALA A 368 14.52 -5.20 10.13
N SER A 369 15.84 -5.19 10.34
CA SER A 369 16.60 -3.99 10.66
C SER A 369 16.59 -2.94 9.52
N GLU A 370 16.87 -3.37 8.29
CA GLU A 370 16.89 -2.50 7.10
C GLU A 370 15.49 -1.99 6.74
N PHE A 371 14.49 -2.88 6.79
CA PHE A 371 13.11 -2.54 6.48
C PHE A 371 12.58 -1.54 7.52
N LEU A 372 12.70 -1.84 8.82
CA LEU A 372 12.18 -0.97 9.88
C LEU A 372 12.86 0.39 9.91
N ARG A 373 14.20 0.49 9.75
CA ARG A 373 14.85 1.81 9.72
C ARG A 373 14.33 2.69 8.59
N ARG A 374 14.04 2.08 7.42
CA ARG A 374 13.50 2.79 6.26
C ARG A 374 12.04 3.17 6.46
N GLN A 375 11.23 2.31 7.09
CA GLN A 375 9.86 2.66 7.44
C GLN A 375 9.80 3.79 8.47
N VAL A 376 10.69 3.80 9.47
CA VAL A 376 10.81 4.92 10.43
C VAL A 376 11.15 6.21 9.69
N ALA A 377 12.17 6.18 8.81
CA ALA A 377 12.59 7.35 8.05
C ALA A 377 11.48 7.90 7.13
N ALA A 378 10.77 7.01 6.42
CA ALA A 378 9.71 7.41 5.48
C ALA A 378 8.43 7.91 6.18
N SER A 379 8.04 7.29 7.30
CA SER A 379 6.82 7.67 8.01
C SER A 379 7.03 8.82 9.01
N GLY A 380 8.24 8.96 9.55
CA GLY A 380 8.54 9.86 10.65
C GLY A 380 7.93 9.42 11.98
N VAL A 381 7.60 8.12 12.13
CA VAL A 381 7.09 7.54 13.38
C VAL A 381 7.86 6.28 13.77
N ASN A 382 7.78 5.89 15.04
CA ASN A 382 8.22 4.56 15.46
C ASN A 382 7.50 3.48 14.65
N CYS A 383 8.23 2.43 14.24
CA CYS A 383 7.68 1.35 13.45
C CYS A 383 7.90 -0.01 14.12
N ALA A 384 6.87 -0.85 14.14
CA ALA A 384 6.96 -2.23 14.59
C ALA A 384 6.79 -3.23 13.45
N MET A 385 7.50 -4.34 13.53
CA MET A 385 7.23 -5.52 12.71
C MET A 385 6.66 -6.63 13.60
N THR A 386 5.50 -7.16 13.22
CA THR A 386 4.77 -8.15 14.00
C THR A 386 4.35 -9.33 13.14
N GLY A 387 3.77 -10.36 13.73
CA GLY A 387 3.11 -11.45 12.99
C GLY A 387 3.72 -12.81 13.27
N HIS A 388 3.60 -13.72 12.30
CA HIS A 388 4.00 -15.11 12.49
C HIS A 388 4.50 -15.74 11.20
N SER A 389 5.65 -16.40 11.26
CA SER A 389 6.16 -17.24 10.18
C SER A 389 6.49 -18.66 10.64
N GLN A 390 6.27 -19.63 9.75
CA GLN A 390 6.56 -21.04 9.99
C GLN A 390 7.06 -21.73 8.72
N GLY A 391 8.29 -22.25 8.75
CA GLY A 391 8.90 -22.98 7.63
C GLY A 391 8.11 -24.22 7.22
N SER A 392 8.22 -24.57 5.93
CA SER A 392 7.57 -25.75 5.32
C SER A 392 6.04 -25.76 5.41
N THR A 393 5.39 -24.61 5.21
CA THR A 393 3.93 -24.47 5.25
C THR A 393 3.39 -23.95 3.93
N ALA A 394 2.18 -24.35 3.57
CA ALA A 394 1.41 -23.85 2.42
C ALA A 394 0.28 -22.91 2.89
N THR A 395 -0.34 -22.14 1.99
CA THR A 395 -1.45 -21.22 2.37
C THR A 395 -2.61 -21.92 3.10
N GLY A 396 -2.86 -23.20 2.80
CA GLY A 396 -3.87 -24.01 3.49
C GLY A 396 -3.63 -24.17 5.00
N ASP A 397 -2.38 -24.15 5.46
CA ASP A 397 -2.03 -24.27 6.88
C ASP A 397 -2.32 -22.98 7.68
N TRP A 398 -2.64 -21.89 6.98
CA TRP A 398 -2.87 -20.57 7.54
C TRP A 398 -4.33 -20.12 7.47
N LEU A 399 -5.22 -20.98 6.98
CA LEU A 399 -6.66 -20.71 6.95
C LEU A 399 -7.20 -20.49 8.38
N PRO A 400 -8.31 -19.74 8.53
CA PRO A 400 -9.01 -19.57 9.80
C PRO A 400 -9.14 -20.87 10.61
N ASP A 401 -8.93 -20.76 11.92
CA ASP A 401 -9.05 -21.85 12.92
C ASP A 401 -8.00 -22.97 12.84
N THR A 402 -7.06 -22.90 11.89
CA THR A 402 -5.86 -23.74 11.91
C THR A 402 -4.93 -23.35 13.07
N THR A 403 -3.99 -24.24 13.41
CA THR A 403 -3.05 -23.98 14.52
C THR A 403 -2.20 -22.74 14.25
N LEU A 404 -1.64 -22.58 13.05
CA LEU A 404 -0.77 -21.44 12.74
C LEU A 404 -1.57 -20.13 12.67
N ASN A 405 -2.78 -20.17 12.12
CA ASN A 405 -3.67 -19.02 12.12
C ASN A 405 -4.04 -18.58 13.55
N ASN A 406 -4.42 -19.50 14.44
CA ASN A 406 -4.72 -19.15 15.83
C ASN A 406 -3.51 -18.56 16.57
N GLN A 407 -2.30 -19.01 16.24
CA GLN A 407 -1.07 -18.43 16.77
C GLN A 407 -0.81 -17.01 16.24
N LEU A 408 -1.14 -16.75 14.98
CA LEU A 408 -1.08 -15.42 14.35
C LEU A 408 -2.15 -14.47 14.90
N ARG A 409 -3.40 -14.93 15.07
CA ARG A 409 -4.48 -14.17 15.73
C ARG A 409 -4.08 -13.72 17.13
N GLY A 410 -3.49 -14.61 17.93
CA GLY A 410 -2.98 -14.26 19.25
C GLY A 410 -1.90 -13.17 19.23
N VAL A 411 -1.12 -13.07 18.14
CA VAL A 411 -0.20 -11.95 17.93
C VAL A 411 -0.96 -10.66 17.59
N TRP A 412 -1.90 -10.70 16.66
CA TRP A 412 -2.71 -9.54 16.28
C TRP A 412 -3.53 -8.99 17.45
N ASP A 413 -4.18 -9.85 18.24
CA ASP A 413 -4.95 -9.46 19.41
C ASP A 413 -4.08 -8.80 20.50
N ALA A 414 -2.87 -9.33 20.72
CA ALA A 414 -1.94 -8.76 21.69
C ALA A 414 -1.39 -7.39 21.25
N VAL A 415 -1.20 -7.21 19.94
CA VAL A 415 -0.68 -5.97 19.35
C VAL A 415 -1.79 -4.91 19.22
N GLY A 416 -3.02 -5.34 18.89
CA GLY A 416 -4.22 -4.51 18.74
C GLY A 416 -4.53 -4.09 17.29
N GLY A 417 -3.60 -4.26 16.35
CA GLY A 417 -3.84 -4.01 14.93
C GLY A 417 -2.56 -3.71 14.13
N PHE A 418 -2.70 -3.45 12.83
CA PHE A 418 -1.61 -3.10 11.92
C PHE A 418 -2.05 -2.20 10.76
N GLU A 419 -1.11 -1.40 10.21
CA GLU A 419 -1.34 -0.56 9.03
C GLU A 419 -1.05 -1.31 7.72
N THR A 420 -0.22 -2.34 7.78
CA THR A 420 0.19 -3.10 6.61
C THR A 420 0.25 -4.57 6.95
N TRP A 421 -0.36 -5.40 6.11
CA TRP A 421 -0.22 -6.85 6.14
C TRP A 421 0.64 -7.30 4.96
N MET A 422 1.65 -8.09 5.25
CA MET A 422 2.60 -8.64 4.30
C MET A 422 2.53 -10.15 4.36
N ILE A 423 2.50 -10.80 3.19
CA ILE A 423 2.63 -12.24 3.09
C ILE A 423 3.80 -12.62 2.20
N HIS A 424 4.62 -13.56 2.66
CA HIS A 424 5.67 -14.19 1.85
C HIS A 424 5.50 -15.72 1.90
N GLN A 425 4.74 -16.23 0.93
CA GLN A 425 4.22 -17.60 0.89
C GLN A 425 4.19 -18.16 -0.53
N GLY A 426 3.89 -19.45 -0.71
CA GLY A 426 3.60 -20.04 -2.03
C GLY A 426 4.59 -21.09 -2.51
N GLY A 427 5.73 -21.23 -1.83
CA GLY A 427 6.75 -22.19 -2.24
C GLY A 427 6.33 -23.64 -2.03
N ASN A 428 5.65 -23.92 -0.92
CA ASN A 428 5.07 -25.24 -0.67
C ASN A 428 3.78 -25.45 -1.48
N ASP A 429 2.97 -24.40 -1.65
CA ASP A 429 1.78 -24.45 -2.52
C ASP A 429 2.13 -24.89 -3.95
N ALA A 430 3.23 -24.41 -4.51
CA ALA A 430 3.70 -24.85 -5.83
C ALA A 430 4.11 -26.33 -5.84
N GLY A 431 4.83 -26.79 -4.82
CA GLY A 431 5.26 -28.19 -4.69
C GLY A 431 4.09 -29.15 -4.52
N ASP A 432 3.05 -28.70 -3.82
CA ASP A 432 1.81 -29.43 -3.59
C ASP A 432 0.84 -29.37 -4.78
N GLY A 433 1.15 -28.55 -5.80
CA GLY A 433 0.32 -28.39 -6.99
C GLY A 433 -1.01 -27.66 -6.73
N VAL A 434 -1.02 -26.72 -5.78
CA VAL A 434 -2.18 -25.87 -5.48
C VAL A 434 -2.56 -25.08 -6.74
N SER A 435 -3.85 -25.05 -7.07
CA SER A 435 -4.35 -24.28 -8.22
C SER A 435 -4.37 -22.77 -7.94
N GLN A 436 -4.32 -21.95 -8.98
CA GLN A 436 -4.50 -20.49 -8.83
C GLN A 436 -5.76 -20.15 -8.03
N ALA A 437 -6.91 -20.72 -8.38
CA ALA A 437 -8.18 -20.43 -7.69
C ALA A 437 -8.15 -20.78 -6.19
N THR A 438 -7.50 -21.89 -5.83
CA THR A 438 -7.34 -22.29 -4.42
C THR A 438 -6.41 -21.33 -3.67
N PHE A 439 -5.28 -20.96 -4.27
CA PHE A 439 -4.34 -20.03 -3.65
C PHE A 439 -4.99 -18.67 -3.40
N GLU A 440 -5.70 -18.12 -4.40
CA GLU A 440 -6.43 -16.86 -4.29
C GLU A 440 -7.54 -16.92 -3.24
N SER A 441 -8.34 -18.00 -3.21
CA SER A 441 -9.36 -18.20 -2.19
C SER A 441 -8.79 -18.31 -0.77
N ASN A 442 -7.60 -18.90 -0.61
CA ASN A 442 -6.94 -18.97 0.68
C ASN A 442 -6.48 -17.57 1.14
N LEU A 443 -5.95 -16.75 0.21
CA LEU A 443 -5.59 -15.37 0.52
C LEU A 443 -6.82 -14.54 0.93
N ASP A 444 -7.95 -14.69 0.24
CA ASP A 444 -9.20 -14.02 0.62
C ASP A 444 -9.61 -14.35 2.06
N ALA A 445 -9.57 -15.64 2.43
CA ALA A 445 -9.92 -16.09 3.77
C ALA A 445 -8.95 -15.54 4.84
N ILE A 446 -7.64 -15.54 4.55
CA ILE A 446 -6.61 -15.03 5.46
C ILE A 446 -6.75 -13.51 5.65
N VAL A 447 -7.02 -12.75 4.58
CA VAL A 447 -7.17 -11.29 4.64
C VAL A 447 -8.45 -10.90 5.35
N ALA A 448 -9.55 -11.63 5.13
CA ALA A 448 -10.79 -11.43 5.88
C ALA A 448 -10.58 -11.66 7.40
N ASP A 449 -9.80 -12.68 7.75
CA ASP A 449 -9.44 -12.97 9.15
C ASP A 449 -8.53 -11.88 9.75
N ALA A 450 -7.53 -11.44 8.99
CA ALA A 450 -6.66 -10.34 9.35
C ALA A 450 -7.46 -9.05 9.62
N ALA A 451 -8.48 -8.77 8.80
CA ALA A 451 -9.38 -7.63 9.00
C ALA A 451 -10.23 -7.76 10.27
N ALA A 452 -10.68 -8.96 10.62
CA ALA A 452 -11.46 -9.21 11.84
C ALA A 452 -10.64 -8.99 13.13
N HIS A 453 -9.32 -9.22 13.06
CA HIS A 453 -8.39 -9.08 14.18
C HIS A 453 -7.58 -7.76 14.16
N ASN A 454 -7.86 -6.86 13.22
CA ASN A 454 -7.27 -5.52 13.17
C ASN A 454 -8.20 -4.51 13.85
N ALA A 455 -8.15 -4.44 15.18
CA ALA A 455 -9.15 -3.69 15.95
C ALA A 455 -9.20 -2.18 15.66
N VAL A 456 -8.13 -1.59 15.10
CA VAL A 456 -8.05 -0.16 14.81
C VAL A 456 -8.55 0.18 13.40
N LEU A 457 -8.11 -0.56 12.37
CA LEU A 457 -8.41 -0.23 10.96
C LEU A 457 -9.40 -1.19 10.30
N GLY A 458 -9.74 -2.32 10.93
CA GLY A 458 -10.54 -3.36 10.30
C GLY A 458 -9.90 -3.81 8.97
N ALA A 459 -10.63 -3.68 7.87
CA ALA A 459 -10.14 -4.00 6.52
C ALA A 459 -9.29 -2.89 5.86
N ALA A 460 -9.13 -1.71 6.48
CA ALA A 460 -8.47 -0.56 5.88
C ALA A 460 -6.93 -0.56 6.05
N PHE A 461 -6.29 -1.71 5.82
CA PHE A 461 -4.83 -1.86 5.84
C PHE A 461 -4.24 -2.11 4.45
N ASP A 462 -2.99 -1.72 4.27
CA ASP A 462 -2.26 -1.94 3.03
C ASP A 462 -1.83 -3.42 2.91
N THR A 463 -1.92 -4.01 1.73
CA THR A 463 -1.55 -5.42 1.52
C THR A 463 -0.34 -5.53 0.59
N ILE A 464 0.65 -6.35 0.98
CA ILE A 464 1.81 -6.69 0.15
C ILE A 464 1.93 -8.20 0.02
N VAL A 465 1.89 -8.71 -1.22
CA VAL A 465 1.96 -10.14 -1.52
C VAL A 465 3.27 -10.45 -2.22
N CYS A 466 4.02 -11.38 -1.64
CA CYS A 466 5.16 -12.03 -2.26
C CYS A 466 4.84 -13.52 -2.40
N ALA A 467 4.26 -13.90 -3.53
CA ALA A 467 4.03 -15.30 -3.88
C ALA A 467 5.36 -15.91 -4.35
N MET A 468 6.20 -16.28 -3.37
CA MET A 468 7.58 -16.73 -3.42
C MET A 468 8.61 -15.77 -4.04
N GLY A 469 9.63 -15.42 -3.25
CA GLY A 469 10.85 -14.76 -3.74
C GLY A 469 11.78 -15.69 -4.53
N THR A 470 12.99 -15.21 -4.80
CA THR A 470 14.04 -15.87 -5.59
C THR A 470 14.32 -17.30 -5.12
N ARG A 471 14.42 -18.25 -6.06
CA ARG A 471 14.72 -19.67 -5.80
C ARG A 471 15.24 -20.41 -7.04
N THR A 472 16.22 -21.29 -6.84
CA THR A 472 16.74 -22.22 -7.87
C THR A 472 16.29 -23.66 -7.72
N SER A 473 15.71 -24.02 -6.57
CA SER A 473 15.32 -25.40 -6.30
C SER A 473 14.11 -25.85 -7.12
N GLY A 474 14.26 -26.92 -7.91
CA GLY A 474 13.14 -27.63 -8.54
C GLY A 474 12.37 -28.57 -7.58
N ALA A 475 12.80 -28.71 -6.32
CA ALA A 475 12.11 -29.53 -5.32
C ALA A 475 10.83 -28.88 -4.79
N ALA A 476 10.60 -27.59 -5.08
CA ALA A 476 9.43 -26.83 -4.69
C ALA A 476 8.32 -26.81 -5.76
N GLY A 477 8.40 -27.70 -6.76
CA GLY A 477 7.45 -27.78 -7.87
C GLY A 477 8.12 -27.64 -9.23
N THR A 478 7.39 -28.02 -10.27
CA THR A 478 7.77 -27.80 -11.67
C THR A 478 7.72 -26.31 -12.03
N ILE A 479 8.40 -25.91 -13.12
CA ILE A 479 8.36 -24.53 -13.64
C ILE A 479 6.91 -24.04 -13.80
N ALA A 480 6.03 -24.89 -14.35
CA ALA A 480 4.62 -24.57 -14.54
C ALA A 480 3.90 -24.29 -13.21
N GLN A 481 4.12 -25.12 -12.18
CA GLN A 481 3.50 -24.94 -10.86
C GLN A 481 3.99 -23.66 -10.16
N ILE A 482 5.28 -23.33 -10.30
CA ILE A 482 5.85 -22.10 -9.73
C ILE A 482 5.26 -20.86 -10.43
N HIS A 483 5.17 -20.88 -11.76
CA HIS A 483 4.56 -19.80 -12.52
C HIS A 483 3.07 -19.64 -12.20
N GLU A 484 2.34 -20.75 -12.00
CA GLU A 484 0.93 -20.75 -11.60
C GLU A 484 0.72 -19.99 -10.28
N ILE A 485 1.50 -20.28 -9.24
CA ILE A 485 1.37 -19.61 -7.93
C ILE A 485 1.82 -18.15 -7.98
N ARG A 486 2.89 -17.83 -8.73
CA ARG A 486 3.29 -16.43 -8.97
C ARG A 486 2.18 -15.66 -9.68
N ARG A 487 1.54 -16.27 -10.69
CA ARG A 487 0.40 -15.70 -11.41
C ARG A 487 -0.76 -15.43 -10.45
N ALA A 488 -1.08 -16.40 -9.61
CA ALA A 488 -2.12 -16.29 -8.59
C ALA A 488 -1.87 -15.12 -7.64
N GLY A 489 -0.67 -15.02 -7.06
CA GLY A 489 -0.32 -13.92 -6.16
C GLY A 489 -0.37 -12.55 -6.83
N ARG A 490 0.15 -12.43 -8.06
CA ARG A 490 0.13 -11.19 -8.84
C ARG A 490 -1.30 -10.77 -9.20
N ASN A 491 -2.10 -11.72 -9.67
CA ASN A 491 -3.50 -11.50 -10.03
C ASN A 491 -4.30 -11.07 -8.79
N TRP A 492 -4.19 -11.82 -7.70
CA TRP A 492 -4.87 -11.50 -6.44
C TRP A 492 -4.55 -10.09 -5.94
N ALA A 493 -3.26 -9.73 -5.92
CA ALA A 493 -2.83 -8.40 -5.48
C ALA A 493 -3.42 -7.31 -6.38
N THR A 494 -3.41 -7.51 -7.70
CA THR A 494 -3.98 -6.55 -8.66
C THR A 494 -5.49 -6.37 -8.46
N VAL A 495 -6.23 -7.48 -8.32
CA VAL A 495 -7.69 -7.46 -8.15
C VAL A 495 -8.09 -6.82 -6.81
N ASN A 496 -7.33 -7.06 -5.76
CA ASN A 496 -7.65 -6.59 -4.40
C ASN A 496 -6.95 -5.27 -4.01
N GLY A 497 -6.30 -4.58 -4.95
CA GLY A 497 -5.62 -3.29 -4.69
C GLY A 497 -4.37 -3.41 -3.82
N GLY A 498 -3.80 -4.60 -3.68
CA GLY A 498 -2.53 -4.86 -3.01
C GLY A 498 -1.31 -4.61 -3.89
N GLN A 499 -0.14 -4.64 -3.27
CA GLN A 499 1.15 -4.54 -3.95
C GLN A 499 1.74 -5.92 -4.14
N TYR A 500 2.29 -6.19 -5.34
CA TYR A 500 2.96 -7.45 -5.62
C TYR A 500 4.47 -7.28 -5.64
N VAL A 501 5.18 -8.18 -4.95
CA VAL A 501 6.64 -8.20 -4.84
C VAL A 501 7.15 -9.56 -5.30
N GLU A 502 8.02 -9.57 -6.30
CA GLU A 502 8.62 -10.80 -6.85
C GLU A 502 10.10 -10.53 -7.15
N PRO A 503 10.96 -10.56 -6.11
CA PRO A 503 12.36 -10.23 -6.26
C PRO A 503 13.15 -11.42 -6.82
N HIS A 504 14.11 -11.13 -7.69
CA HIS A 504 14.99 -12.10 -8.38
C HIS A 504 16.47 -11.73 -8.31
N ASP A 505 16.79 -10.58 -7.71
CA ASP A 505 18.15 -10.12 -7.43
C ASP A 505 18.59 -10.40 -5.98
N VAL A 506 17.83 -11.23 -5.26
CA VAL A 506 18.14 -11.61 -3.88
C VAL A 506 19.21 -12.69 -3.86
N THR A 507 20.30 -12.40 -3.15
CA THR A 507 21.36 -13.39 -2.92
C THR A 507 20.89 -14.49 -1.98
N LEU A 508 20.91 -15.73 -2.49
CA LEU A 508 20.55 -16.92 -1.73
C LEU A 508 21.77 -17.58 -1.07
N GLU A 509 21.57 -18.16 0.11
CA GLU A 509 22.55 -19.01 0.79
C GLU A 509 22.40 -20.50 0.42
N ASP A 510 21.18 -20.90 0.05
CA ASP A 510 20.87 -22.22 -0.49
C ASP A 510 19.96 -22.08 -1.72
N ALA A 511 19.39 -23.16 -2.23
CA ALA A 511 18.57 -23.10 -3.44
C ALA A 511 17.18 -22.45 -3.25
N VAL A 512 16.81 -22.02 -2.04
CA VAL A 512 15.47 -21.51 -1.70
C VAL A 512 15.51 -20.22 -0.90
N HIS A 513 16.53 -20.02 -0.08
CA HIS A 513 16.47 -19.04 0.99
C HIS A 513 17.58 -18.01 0.93
N GLN A 514 17.20 -16.79 1.26
CA GLN A 514 18.08 -15.64 1.28
C GLN A 514 19.04 -15.65 2.47
N GLY A 515 20.26 -15.16 2.21
CA GLY A 515 21.22 -14.85 3.27
C GLY A 515 21.05 -13.45 3.84
N GLN A 516 21.93 -13.05 4.76
CA GLN A 516 21.91 -11.68 5.30
C GLN A 516 22.09 -10.60 4.20
N PRO A 517 23.02 -10.71 3.23
CA PRO A 517 23.10 -9.74 2.15
C PRO A 517 21.82 -9.71 1.28
N GLY A 518 21.25 -10.89 0.97
CA GLY A 518 20.00 -10.98 0.21
C GLY A 518 18.80 -10.37 0.94
N ASN A 519 18.77 -10.48 2.27
CA ASN A 519 17.74 -9.86 3.11
C ASN A 519 17.74 -8.32 3.03
N ILE A 520 18.88 -7.69 2.75
CA ILE A 520 18.95 -6.23 2.53
C ILE A 520 18.23 -5.86 1.24
N THR A 521 18.54 -6.53 0.14
CA THR A 521 17.87 -6.34 -1.16
C THR A 521 16.37 -6.64 -1.05
N LEU A 522 16.03 -7.74 -0.36
CA LEU A 522 14.63 -8.07 -0.10
C LEU A 522 13.90 -6.96 0.68
N ALA A 523 14.55 -6.37 1.69
CA ALA A 523 13.99 -5.25 2.44
C ALA A 523 13.78 -4.01 1.57
N HIS A 524 14.63 -3.77 0.57
CA HIS A 524 14.46 -2.67 -0.39
C HIS A 524 13.20 -2.84 -1.23
N HIS A 525 12.94 -4.05 -1.75
CA HIS A 525 11.72 -4.34 -2.50
C HIS A 525 10.45 -4.15 -1.66
N PHE A 526 10.42 -4.72 -0.46
CA PHE A 526 9.29 -4.58 0.45
C PHE A 526 9.11 -3.13 0.94
N HIS A 527 10.21 -2.39 1.13
CA HIS A 527 10.16 -0.98 1.50
C HIS A 527 9.46 -0.15 0.42
N ARG A 528 9.91 -0.29 -0.84
CA ARG A 528 9.33 0.42 -1.99
C ARG A 528 7.86 0.06 -2.20
N ALA A 529 7.49 -1.22 -2.03
CA ALA A 529 6.10 -1.66 -2.08
C ALA A 529 5.25 -1.09 -0.92
N ALA A 530 5.84 -0.72 0.21
CA ALA A 530 5.12 -0.16 1.36
C ALA A 530 4.93 1.37 1.31
N LEU A 531 5.59 2.07 0.37
CA LEU A 531 5.51 3.54 0.23
C LEU A 531 4.13 4.06 -0.19
N PRO A 532 3.39 3.44 -1.13
CA PRO A 532 2.03 3.86 -1.46
C PRO A 532 1.10 3.89 -0.26
N GLY A 533 1.27 2.93 0.67
CA GLY A 533 0.51 2.88 1.92
C GLY A 533 0.76 4.11 2.81
N LEU A 534 1.90 4.79 2.70
CA LEU A 534 2.17 6.05 3.38
C LEU A 534 1.64 7.28 2.62
N GLY A 535 1.00 7.09 1.46
CA GLY A 535 0.66 8.17 0.54
C GLY A 535 1.89 8.79 -0.13
N LEU A 536 3.02 8.09 -0.12
CA LEU A 536 4.26 8.55 -0.75
C LEU A 536 4.37 8.01 -2.17
N SER A 537 5.02 8.77 -3.04
CA SER A 537 5.42 8.30 -4.36
C SER A 537 6.45 7.18 -4.24
N GLY A 538 6.30 6.15 -5.04
CA GLY A 538 7.20 4.99 -5.09
C GLY A 538 6.41 3.71 -5.27
N SER A 539 6.94 2.78 -6.05
CA SER A 539 6.40 1.41 -6.19
C SER A 539 7.56 0.42 -6.27
N ASN A 540 7.28 -0.88 -6.22
CA ASN A 540 8.30 -1.89 -6.56
C ASN A 540 8.25 -2.31 -8.05
N ALA A 541 7.41 -1.67 -8.86
CA ALA A 541 7.20 -2.05 -10.27
C ALA A 541 8.33 -1.50 -11.14
N GLY A 542 9.24 -2.37 -11.57
CA GLY A 542 10.34 -2.00 -12.47
C GLY A 542 9.99 -2.07 -13.95
N PRO A 543 11.00 -1.97 -14.84
CA PRO A 543 10.82 -2.01 -16.29
C PRO A 543 10.11 -3.29 -16.76
N ALA A 544 9.08 -3.14 -17.58
CA ALA A 544 8.26 -4.27 -18.03
C ALA A 544 8.42 -4.50 -19.52
N ILE A 545 8.69 -5.75 -19.93
CA ILE A 545 8.72 -6.11 -21.35
C ILE A 545 7.29 -6.06 -21.90
N THR A 546 7.07 -5.25 -22.93
CA THR A 546 5.75 -5.04 -23.56
C THR A 546 5.59 -5.75 -24.89
N GLY A 547 6.69 -6.22 -25.48
CA GLY A 547 6.65 -7.02 -26.69
C GLY A 547 8.02 -7.53 -27.10
N ALA A 548 8.03 -8.53 -27.97
CA ALA A 548 9.23 -9.08 -28.57
C ALA A 548 9.02 -9.22 -30.08
N ARG A 549 10.06 -8.90 -30.86
CA ARG A 549 10.05 -9.08 -32.31
C ARG A 549 11.34 -9.71 -32.79
N ARG A 550 11.25 -10.49 -33.85
CA ARG A 550 12.39 -11.07 -34.55
C ARG A 550 12.25 -10.83 -36.05
N ALA A 551 13.32 -10.42 -36.74
CA ALA A 551 13.29 -10.35 -38.20
C ALA A 551 13.44 -11.75 -38.82
N PRO A 552 12.86 -12.02 -40.01
CA PRO A 552 13.07 -13.28 -40.72
C PRO A 552 14.56 -13.58 -40.91
N GLY A 553 15.00 -14.80 -40.59
CA GLY A 553 16.40 -15.23 -40.70
C GLY A 553 17.37 -14.62 -39.68
N SER A 554 16.87 -13.84 -38.71
CA SER A 554 17.71 -13.19 -37.69
C SER A 554 17.92 -14.07 -36.46
N THR A 555 19.11 -13.99 -35.87
CA THR A 555 19.41 -14.51 -34.52
C THR A 555 18.97 -13.58 -33.41
N ASP A 556 18.63 -12.33 -33.74
CA ASP A 556 18.41 -11.27 -32.76
C ASP A 556 16.91 -11.11 -32.47
N ILE A 557 16.57 -11.25 -31.18
CA ILE A 557 15.24 -10.98 -30.63
C ILE A 557 15.30 -9.62 -29.96
N VAL A 558 14.49 -8.67 -30.44
CA VAL A 558 14.41 -7.32 -29.87
C VAL A 558 13.17 -7.21 -29.00
N LEU A 559 13.39 -6.99 -27.71
CA LEU A 559 12.39 -6.75 -26.68
C LEU A 559 12.16 -5.24 -26.55
N SER A 560 10.90 -4.82 -26.59
CA SER A 560 10.47 -3.47 -26.21
C SER A 560 10.17 -3.45 -24.71
N VAL A 561 10.64 -2.42 -24.01
CA VAL A 561 10.49 -2.31 -22.55
C VAL A 561 9.81 -0.99 -22.20
N ALA A 562 8.71 -1.08 -21.45
CA ALA A 562 8.10 0.08 -20.82
C ALA A 562 8.85 0.40 -19.53
N LEU A 563 9.36 1.62 -19.43
CA LEU A 563 10.00 2.14 -18.22
C LEU A 563 8.93 2.61 -17.21
N PRO A 564 9.15 2.39 -15.90
CA PRO A 564 8.24 2.91 -14.88
C PRO A 564 8.30 4.44 -14.82
N SER A 565 7.28 5.05 -14.21
CA SER A 565 7.25 6.50 -14.02
C SER A 565 8.50 6.99 -13.30
N GLY A 566 9.15 8.03 -13.83
CA GLY A 566 10.37 8.61 -13.28
C GLY A 566 11.68 7.99 -13.79
N ALA A 567 11.63 6.83 -14.46
CA ALA A 567 12.78 6.23 -15.11
C ALA A 567 12.98 6.78 -16.54
N SER A 568 14.24 6.88 -16.97
CA SER A 568 14.63 7.37 -18.30
C SER A 568 15.45 6.36 -19.10
N ALA A 569 16.03 5.35 -18.45
CA ALA A 569 16.80 4.31 -19.11
C ALA A 569 16.84 2.99 -18.34
N LEU A 570 17.13 1.90 -19.06
CA LEU A 570 17.59 0.64 -18.49
C LEU A 570 19.06 0.75 -18.07
N VAL A 571 19.39 0.14 -16.95
CA VAL A 571 20.74 0.06 -16.38
C VAL A 571 21.14 -1.41 -16.28
N ALA A 572 22.11 -1.80 -17.11
CA ALA A 572 22.69 -3.14 -17.04
C ALA A 572 23.84 -3.19 -16.01
N VAL A 573 23.80 -4.21 -15.15
CA VAL A 573 24.86 -4.52 -14.19
C VAL A 573 25.47 -5.86 -14.57
N GLY A 574 26.81 -5.91 -14.66
CA GLY A 574 27.56 -7.12 -15.02
C GLY A 574 27.12 -7.73 -16.35
N SER A 575 26.89 -9.05 -16.36
CA SER A 575 26.50 -9.84 -17.54
C SER A 575 25.08 -10.39 -17.38
N PRO A 576 24.03 -9.64 -17.75
CA PRO A 576 22.64 -10.00 -17.46
C PRO A 576 22.04 -11.08 -18.37
N ALA A 577 22.78 -11.63 -19.33
CA ALA A 577 22.26 -12.66 -20.24
C ALA A 577 21.63 -13.88 -19.54
N PRO A 578 22.17 -14.42 -18.43
CA PRO A 578 21.54 -15.52 -17.70
C PRO A 578 20.19 -15.17 -17.08
N ARG A 579 19.78 -13.89 -17.08
CA ARG A 579 18.45 -13.46 -16.63
C ARG A 579 17.35 -13.72 -17.64
N PHE A 580 17.69 -14.20 -18.82
CA PHE A 580 16.74 -14.48 -19.89
C PHE A 580 16.88 -15.93 -20.34
N VAL A 581 15.74 -16.54 -20.61
CA VAL A 581 15.67 -17.85 -21.25
C VAL A 581 14.74 -17.77 -22.45
N VAL A 582 15.13 -18.40 -23.55
CA VAL A 582 14.34 -18.45 -24.78
C VAL A 582 13.99 -19.90 -25.06
N TYR A 583 12.70 -20.20 -25.19
CA TYR A 583 12.19 -21.52 -25.50
C TYR A 583 11.55 -21.54 -26.90
N PRO A 584 11.42 -22.72 -27.53
CA PRO A 584 10.42 -22.92 -28.58
C PRO A 584 9.02 -22.51 -28.10
N GLU A 585 8.17 -22.04 -29.00
CA GLU A 585 6.77 -21.64 -28.69
C GLU A 585 6.03 -22.73 -27.89
N GLY A 586 5.44 -22.35 -26.77
CA GLY A 586 4.67 -23.21 -25.87
C GLY A 586 5.50 -24.18 -25.02
N ALA A 587 6.83 -24.12 -25.09
CA ALA A 587 7.71 -25.00 -24.33
C ALA A 587 8.26 -24.34 -23.06
N LEU A 588 8.48 -25.16 -22.03
CA LEU A 588 9.20 -24.81 -20.79
C LEU A 588 10.47 -25.67 -20.61
N SER A 589 10.95 -26.27 -21.70
CA SER A 589 12.14 -27.12 -21.74
C SER A 589 12.81 -27.00 -23.11
N GLY A 590 14.10 -27.35 -23.19
CA GLY A 590 14.86 -27.24 -24.44
C GLY A 590 15.20 -25.80 -24.81
N ALA A 591 15.72 -25.02 -23.84
CA ALA A 591 16.11 -23.63 -24.04
C ALA A 591 17.10 -23.48 -25.22
N LEU A 592 16.85 -22.49 -26.06
CA LEU A 592 17.75 -22.09 -27.14
C LEU A 592 18.99 -21.41 -26.53
N SER A 593 20.17 -21.74 -27.05
CA SER A 593 21.42 -21.15 -26.57
C SER A 593 21.56 -19.70 -27.03
N LEU A 594 21.95 -18.81 -26.12
CA LEU A 594 22.38 -17.45 -26.46
C LEU A 594 23.81 -17.45 -27.01
N ASP A 595 24.16 -16.43 -27.79
CA ASP A 595 25.50 -16.24 -28.35
C ASP A 595 26.56 -16.17 -27.24
N GLY A 596 27.68 -16.87 -27.42
CA GLY A 596 28.70 -16.98 -26.37
C GLY A 596 29.53 -15.72 -26.14
N SER A 597 29.43 -14.70 -27.00
CA SER A 597 30.28 -13.50 -26.96
C SER A 597 29.51 -12.21 -26.68
N THR A 598 28.35 -12.05 -27.32
CA THR A 598 27.46 -10.88 -27.26
C THR A 598 26.01 -11.33 -27.07
N PRO A 599 25.71 -12.11 -26.01
CA PRO A 599 24.38 -12.70 -25.81
C PRO A 599 23.28 -11.67 -25.61
N ILE A 600 23.63 -10.48 -25.11
CA ILE A 600 22.68 -9.43 -24.75
C ILE A 600 23.25 -8.05 -25.03
N THR A 601 22.41 -7.15 -25.55
CA THR A 601 22.68 -5.71 -25.64
C THR A 601 21.51 -4.96 -25.00
N VAL A 602 21.80 -4.05 -24.08
CA VAL A 602 20.78 -3.25 -23.37
C VAL A 602 20.85 -1.82 -23.89
N GLY A 603 19.77 -1.36 -24.51
CA GLY A 603 19.55 0.03 -24.91
C GLY A 603 18.76 0.81 -23.86
N THR A 604 18.29 2.01 -24.21
CA THR A 604 17.54 2.88 -23.29
C THR A 604 16.22 2.25 -22.84
N ASP A 605 15.44 1.71 -23.77
CA ASP A 605 14.10 1.12 -23.57
C ASP A 605 13.92 -0.18 -24.38
N THR A 606 15.03 -0.76 -24.83
CA THR A 606 15.04 -2.01 -25.60
C THR A 606 16.12 -2.96 -25.12
N ILE A 607 15.86 -4.26 -25.17
CA ILE A 607 16.84 -5.32 -24.90
C ILE A 607 16.93 -6.19 -26.14
N THR A 608 18.14 -6.42 -26.65
CA THR A 608 18.37 -7.37 -27.75
C THR A 608 19.02 -8.62 -27.20
N LEU A 609 18.35 -9.76 -27.34
CA LEU A 609 18.89 -11.09 -27.05
C LEU A 609 19.37 -11.71 -28.34
N ARG A 610 20.61 -12.21 -28.36
CA ARG A 610 21.20 -12.85 -29.53
C ARG A 610 21.28 -14.34 -29.32
N LEU A 611 20.61 -15.10 -30.18
CA LEU A 611 20.71 -16.56 -30.22
C LEU A 611 22.02 -17.01 -30.88
N ALA A 612 22.55 -18.16 -30.45
CA ALA A 612 23.74 -18.78 -31.04
C ALA A 612 23.51 -19.25 -32.49
N SER A 613 22.25 -19.51 -32.86
CA SER A 613 21.84 -19.93 -34.21
C SER A 613 20.43 -19.45 -34.52
N ASP A 614 20.12 -19.21 -35.80
CA ASP A 614 18.77 -18.86 -36.25
C ASP A 614 17.80 -20.02 -35.98
N PRO A 615 16.72 -19.83 -35.20
CA PRO A 615 15.73 -20.87 -34.94
C PRO A 615 14.81 -21.15 -36.15
N GLY A 616 14.99 -20.44 -37.27
CA GLY A 616 14.12 -20.51 -38.44
C GLY A 616 12.88 -19.63 -38.27
N ASN A 617 11.98 -19.59 -39.25
CA ASN A 617 10.80 -18.70 -39.25
C ASN A 617 9.67 -19.18 -38.31
N VAL A 618 10.01 -19.48 -37.06
CA VAL A 618 9.11 -19.90 -35.98
C VAL A 618 9.02 -18.81 -34.91
N VAL A 619 7.93 -18.84 -34.15
CA VAL A 619 7.80 -18.06 -32.91
C VAL A 619 8.68 -18.70 -31.84
N VAL A 620 9.27 -17.86 -30.99
CA VAL A 620 10.00 -18.30 -29.80
C VAL A 620 9.49 -17.54 -28.59
N ASP A 621 9.49 -18.20 -27.44
CA ASP A 621 8.98 -17.66 -26.18
C ASP A 621 10.14 -17.15 -25.33
N VAL A 622 10.11 -15.88 -24.97
CA VAL A 622 11.11 -15.25 -24.12
C VAL A 622 10.57 -15.12 -22.70
N TYR A 623 11.36 -15.58 -21.73
CA TYR A 623 11.11 -15.33 -20.32
C TYR A 623 12.26 -14.52 -19.72
N ALA A 624 11.95 -13.36 -19.15
CA ALA A 624 12.82 -12.65 -18.22
C ALA A 624 12.59 -13.18 -16.81
N LEU A 625 13.68 -13.55 -16.15
CA LEU A 625 13.70 -14.06 -14.78
C LEU A 625 12.87 -15.35 -14.61
N GLY A 626 12.86 -16.21 -15.63
CA GLY A 626 12.14 -17.49 -15.62
C GLY A 626 12.78 -18.53 -14.69
N HIS A 627 11.97 -19.46 -14.18
CA HIS A 627 12.44 -20.52 -13.26
C HIS A 627 13.20 -21.66 -13.99
N PRO A 628 14.23 -22.33 -13.41
CA PRO A 628 14.93 -22.02 -12.15
C PRO A 628 15.40 -20.57 -12.11
N ASP A 629 15.05 -19.84 -11.05
CA ASP A 629 15.25 -18.40 -11.06
C ASP A 629 16.73 -18.16 -11.23
N PRO A 630 17.13 -17.27 -12.15
CA PRO A 630 18.53 -16.99 -12.32
C PRO A 630 18.98 -16.40 -10.97
N SER A 631 19.75 -17.15 -10.20
CA SER A 631 20.18 -16.78 -8.85
C SER A 631 21.50 -17.44 -8.50
N GLY A 632 22.16 -16.91 -7.48
CA GLY A 632 23.52 -17.25 -7.07
C GLY A 632 24.09 -16.15 -6.16
N THR A 633 25.32 -16.29 -5.70
CA THR A 633 25.99 -15.36 -4.75
C THR A 633 26.24 -13.94 -5.30
N THR A 634 25.78 -13.65 -6.52
CA THR A 634 25.96 -12.39 -7.26
C THR A 634 24.71 -12.02 -8.06
N ALA A 635 23.52 -12.32 -7.53
CA ALA A 635 22.24 -12.14 -8.23
C ALA A 635 22.02 -10.67 -8.68
N ASP A 636 22.29 -9.74 -7.78
CA ASP A 636 22.31 -8.30 -8.00
C ASP A 636 23.42 -7.81 -8.94
N GLN A 637 24.53 -8.55 -9.06
CA GLN A 637 25.68 -8.13 -9.88
C GLN A 637 25.55 -8.46 -11.37
N ASN A 638 24.51 -9.17 -11.79
CA ASN A 638 24.29 -9.55 -13.19
C ASN A 638 22.83 -9.28 -13.59
N MET A 639 22.33 -8.06 -13.40
CA MET A 639 20.89 -7.75 -13.47
C MET A 639 20.61 -6.55 -14.38
N ILE A 640 19.34 -6.34 -14.72
CA ILE A 640 18.86 -5.13 -15.40
C ILE A 640 17.93 -4.39 -14.43
N TYR A 641 18.20 -3.10 -14.22
CA TYR A 641 17.41 -2.18 -13.42
C TYR A 641 16.87 -1.03 -14.26
N ASP A 642 15.96 -0.23 -13.70
CA ASP A 642 15.81 1.17 -14.13
C ASP A 642 16.88 2.08 -13.49
N ASP A 643 16.96 3.32 -13.98
CA ASP A 643 17.79 4.39 -13.43
C ASP A 643 17.07 5.26 -12.39
N HIS A 644 15.83 4.93 -12.01
CA HIS A 644 15.04 5.77 -11.12
C HIS A 644 15.37 5.51 -9.66
N VAL A 645 15.69 6.59 -8.94
CA VAL A 645 15.83 6.59 -7.48
C VAL A 645 14.72 7.44 -6.86
N ASP A 646 14.02 6.90 -5.88
CA ASP A 646 12.87 7.55 -5.24
C ASP A 646 13.27 8.57 -4.16
N GLY A 647 14.56 8.87 -4.02
CA GLY A 647 15.09 9.61 -2.87
C GLY A 647 14.99 8.82 -1.55
N ASP A 648 14.71 7.52 -1.62
CA ASP A 648 14.60 6.59 -0.50
C ASP A 648 15.96 6.18 0.09
N GLY A 649 17.08 6.61 -0.52
CA GLY A 649 18.43 6.21 -0.12
C GLY A 649 18.77 4.76 -0.53
N ILE A 650 18.06 4.19 -1.50
CA ILE A 650 18.44 2.98 -2.23
C ILE A 650 19.10 3.44 -3.53
N THR A 651 20.31 2.94 -3.82
CA THR A 651 21.15 3.46 -4.90
C THR A 651 20.96 2.76 -6.24
N ASN A 652 20.37 1.56 -6.26
CA ASN A 652 19.94 0.87 -7.48
C ASN A 652 18.46 1.15 -7.76
N GLY A 653 18.08 1.18 -9.04
CA GLY A 653 16.68 1.26 -9.45
C GLY A 653 15.92 -0.04 -9.17
N ARG A 654 14.76 -0.24 -9.79
CA ARG A 654 13.99 -1.49 -9.63
C ARG A 654 14.41 -2.50 -10.68
N GLN A 655 14.47 -3.77 -10.30
CA GLN A 655 14.80 -4.84 -11.24
C GLN A 655 13.78 -4.89 -12.39
N ILE A 656 14.20 -5.39 -13.55
CA ILE A 656 13.28 -5.75 -14.64
C ILE A 656 12.16 -6.66 -14.10
N ALA A 657 10.94 -6.40 -14.54
CA ALA A 657 9.77 -7.14 -14.12
C ALA A 657 9.84 -8.60 -14.64
N PRO A 658 9.63 -9.61 -13.78
CA PRO A 658 9.57 -11.00 -14.22
C PRO A 658 8.38 -11.25 -15.16
N THR A 659 8.63 -11.97 -16.24
CA THR A 659 7.59 -12.43 -17.17
C THR A 659 7.01 -13.75 -16.67
N ILE A 660 5.80 -13.72 -16.12
CA ILE A 660 5.10 -14.94 -15.66
C ILE A 660 4.64 -15.78 -16.85
N ASP A 661 4.17 -15.11 -17.90
CA ASP A 661 3.81 -15.70 -19.18
C ASP A 661 4.89 -15.39 -20.21
N ALA A 662 5.02 -16.26 -21.21
CA ALA A 662 5.96 -16.06 -22.30
C ALA A 662 5.71 -14.73 -23.03
N VAL A 663 6.77 -14.01 -23.34
CA VAL A 663 6.71 -12.94 -24.34
C VAL A 663 7.03 -13.57 -25.69
N ALA A 664 5.99 -13.84 -26.47
CA ALA A 664 6.11 -14.40 -27.81
C ALA A 664 6.87 -13.42 -28.73
N ALA A 665 8.03 -13.85 -29.23
CA ALA A 665 8.78 -13.12 -30.24
C ALA A 665 8.28 -13.52 -31.63
N LEU A 666 7.33 -12.74 -32.14
CA LEU A 666 6.79 -12.97 -33.47
C LEU A 666 7.83 -12.63 -34.55
N VAL A 667 7.80 -13.39 -35.65
CA VAL A 667 8.53 -13.05 -36.86
C VAL A 667 7.86 -11.84 -37.49
N ALA A 668 8.45 -10.66 -37.30
CA ALA A 668 7.93 -9.41 -37.83
C ALA A 668 8.26 -9.30 -39.32
N TYR A 669 7.26 -9.51 -40.17
CA TYR A 669 7.33 -9.09 -41.57
C TYR A 669 7.04 -7.58 -41.64
N SER A 670 8.07 -6.74 -41.59
CA SER A 670 7.90 -5.30 -41.82
C SER A 670 7.78 -5.04 -43.32
N GLY A 671 6.55 -4.87 -43.81
CA GLY A 671 6.29 -4.36 -45.15
C GLY A 671 5.06 -3.46 -45.17
N SER A 672 5.26 -2.15 -45.21
CA SER A 672 4.28 -1.30 -45.92
C SER A 672 4.52 -1.58 -47.40
N ALA A 673 3.75 -2.52 -47.95
CA ALA A 673 3.93 -2.94 -49.33
C ALA A 673 3.20 -1.96 -50.25
N ALA A 674 3.89 -0.90 -50.67
CA ALA A 674 3.68 -0.40 -52.02
C ALA A 674 4.16 -1.51 -52.96
N VAL A 675 3.25 -2.40 -53.37
CA VAL A 675 3.57 -3.43 -54.37
C VAL A 675 3.57 -2.73 -55.72
N THR A 676 4.74 -2.27 -56.18
CA THR A 676 4.95 -1.89 -57.57
C THR A 676 5.40 -3.13 -58.33
N MET A 677 4.51 -3.73 -59.13
CA MET A 677 4.92 -4.74 -60.10
C MET A 677 5.24 -4.05 -61.44
N GLU A 678 6.51 -4.04 -61.83
CA GLU A 678 6.92 -3.62 -63.19
C GLU A 678 6.34 -4.62 -64.21
N ALA A 679 5.68 -4.09 -65.26
CA ALA A 679 4.97 -4.76 -66.37
C ALA A 679 4.80 -6.30 -66.29
N MET A 680 3.54 -6.77 -66.20
CA MET A 680 3.21 -8.21 -66.24
C MET A 680 2.86 -8.65 -67.67
N THR A 681 3.69 -9.50 -68.28
CA THR A 681 3.39 -10.19 -69.54
C THR A 681 3.10 -11.67 -69.27
N ALA A 682 1.85 -12.11 -69.48
CA ALA A 682 1.46 -13.51 -69.30
C ALA A 682 1.20 -14.18 -70.67
N SER A 683 2.07 -15.11 -71.08
CA SER A 683 2.01 -15.78 -72.40
C SER A 683 1.69 -17.29 -72.33
N GLY A 684 0.96 -17.76 -71.32
CA GLY A 684 0.57 -19.17 -71.17
C GLY A 684 -0.69 -19.37 -70.32
N ALA A 685 -1.32 -20.55 -70.41
CA ALA A 685 -2.64 -20.87 -69.82
C ALA A 685 -2.69 -20.99 -68.27
N GLY A 686 -1.79 -20.33 -67.55
CA GLY A 686 -1.75 -20.31 -66.08
C GLY A 686 -2.33 -19.01 -65.50
N GLY A 687 -3.21 -19.11 -64.51
CA GLY A 687 -3.72 -17.96 -63.75
C GLY A 687 -2.74 -17.50 -62.67
N SER A 688 -2.74 -16.21 -62.33
CA SER A 688 -2.02 -15.63 -61.19
C SER A 688 -3.00 -14.75 -60.40
N SER A 689 -3.00 -14.82 -59.07
CA SER A 689 -3.87 -14.00 -58.20
C SER A 689 -3.04 -12.94 -57.49
N VAL A 690 -3.56 -11.71 -57.41
CA VAL A 690 -2.96 -10.61 -56.64
C VAL A 690 -3.98 -10.12 -55.61
N ASP A 691 -3.75 -10.45 -54.34
CA ASP A 691 -4.61 -10.07 -53.21
C ASP A 691 -3.84 -9.20 -52.21
N GLY A 692 -4.33 -7.98 -51.90
CA GLY A 692 -3.70 -7.06 -50.95
C GLY A 692 -4.63 -5.96 -50.43
N SER A 693 -4.41 -5.46 -49.21
CA SER A 693 -5.29 -4.45 -48.56
C SER A 693 -4.78 -3.00 -48.65
N ALA A 694 -3.69 -2.73 -49.38
CA ALA A 694 -3.07 -1.41 -49.58
C ALA A 694 -3.15 -0.96 -51.05
N THR A 695 -2.77 0.29 -51.37
CA THR A 695 -2.77 0.81 -52.75
C THR A 695 -1.92 -0.08 -53.67
N ILE A 696 -2.54 -0.63 -54.72
CA ILE A 696 -1.87 -1.50 -55.72
C ILE A 696 -1.55 -0.66 -56.95
N ALA A 697 -0.27 -0.55 -57.32
CA ALA A 697 0.17 0.09 -58.55
C ALA A 697 0.78 -0.95 -59.51
N MET A 698 0.14 -1.18 -60.66
CA MET A 698 0.60 -2.14 -61.68
C MET A 698 1.08 -1.41 -62.95
N GLY A 699 2.19 -1.86 -63.54
CA GLY A 699 2.57 -1.46 -64.91
C GLY A 699 1.56 -1.91 -65.97
N ALA A 700 1.85 -1.67 -67.26
CA ALA A 700 1.01 -2.14 -68.36
C ALA A 700 0.85 -3.68 -68.32
N MET A 701 -0.36 -4.17 -68.60
CA MET A 701 -0.70 -5.60 -68.60
C MET A 701 -1.09 -6.05 -70.01
N GLU A 702 -0.43 -7.11 -70.51
CA GLU A 702 -0.75 -7.73 -71.80
C GLU A 702 -1.06 -9.23 -71.62
N ILE A 703 -2.25 -9.65 -72.07
CA ILE A 703 -2.72 -11.05 -72.02
C ILE A 703 -2.99 -11.55 -73.43
N ALA A 704 -2.14 -12.45 -73.91
CA ALA A 704 -2.18 -12.97 -75.29
C ALA A 704 -2.80 -14.38 -75.42
N ALA A 705 -3.18 -15.05 -74.32
CA ALA A 705 -3.68 -16.43 -74.29
C ALA A 705 -4.90 -16.64 -73.36
N SER A 706 -5.49 -17.85 -73.36
CA SER A 706 -6.62 -18.22 -72.48
C SER A 706 -6.19 -18.33 -71.01
N GLY A 707 -6.21 -17.21 -70.29
CA GLY A 707 -5.92 -17.15 -68.85
C GLY A 707 -6.98 -16.36 -68.10
N VAL A 708 -7.13 -16.64 -66.81
CA VAL A 708 -7.99 -15.88 -65.89
C VAL A 708 -7.10 -15.12 -64.91
N GLN A 709 -7.28 -13.80 -64.79
CA GLN A 709 -6.50 -12.94 -63.89
C GLN A 709 -7.45 -12.12 -62.99
N PRO A 710 -7.58 -12.47 -61.69
CA PRO A 710 -8.24 -11.65 -60.69
C PRO A 710 -7.25 -10.71 -59.96
N ALA A 711 -7.60 -9.44 -59.85
CA ALA A 711 -6.96 -8.46 -58.97
C ALA A 711 -7.98 -7.94 -57.94
N GLN A 712 -7.71 -8.15 -56.65
CA GLN A 712 -8.64 -7.79 -55.56
C GLN A 712 -7.92 -6.96 -54.48
N GLY A 713 -8.51 -5.81 -54.12
CA GLY A 713 -7.99 -5.00 -53.03
C GLY A 713 -9.04 -4.14 -52.31
N ALA A 714 -8.81 -3.92 -51.01
CA ALA A 714 -9.64 -3.06 -50.16
C ALA A 714 -9.30 -1.56 -50.26
N ALA A 715 -8.24 -1.19 -50.99
CA ALA A 715 -7.77 0.18 -51.21
C ALA A 715 -7.81 0.57 -52.70
N SER A 716 -7.25 1.73 -53.07
CA SER A 716 -7.19 2.21 -54.46
C SER A 716 -6.32 1.30 -55.36
N ILE A 717 -6.75 1.09 -56.61
CA ILE A 717 -6.02 0.34 -57.65
C ILE A 717 -5.65 1.29 -58.79
N GLU A 718 -4.37 1.39 -59.13
CA GLU A 718 -3.87 2.11 -60.32
C GLU A 718 -3.16 1.14 -61.27
N MET A 719 -3.60 1.06 -62.52
CA MET A 719 -2.97 0.23 -63.55
C MET A 719 -2.51 1.08 -64.75
N GLY A 720 -1.43 0.65 -65.40
CA GLY A 720 -1.08 1.11 -66.75
C GLY A 720 -2.13 0.72 -67.81
N GLY A 721 -1.77 0.78 -69.10
CA GLY A 721 -2.64 0.28 -70.17
C GLY A 721 -2.91 -1.23 -70.04
N LEU A 722 -4.12 -1.66 -70.40
CA LEU A 722 -4.55 -3.07 -70.40
C LEU A 722 -4.82 -3.52 -71.84
N VAL A 723 -4.12 -4.57 -72.30
CA VAL A 723 -4.32 -5.19 -73.61
C VAL A 723 -4.69 -6.66 -73.44
N VAL A 724 -5.85 -7.07 -73.95
CA VAL A 724 -6.32 -8.45 -73.98
C VAL A 724 -6.51 -8.87 -75.44
N ALA A 725 -5.77 -9.85 -75.93
CA ALA A 725 -5.76 -10.25 -77.34
C ALA A 725 -6.17 -11.71 -77.62
N GLY A 726 -6.37 -12.53 -76.57
CA GLY A 726 -6.84 -13.92 -76.65
C GLY A 726 -8.08 -14.19 -75.78
N ALA A 727 -8.68 -15.38 -75.84
CA ALA A 727 -9.92 -15.76 -75.14
C ALA A 727 -9.83 -15.82 -73.59
N GLY A 728 -8.97 -15.01 -72.96
CA GLY A 728 -8.84 -14.90 -71.51
C GLY A 728 -9.86 -13.94 -70.90
N ASN A 729 -10.02 -14.03 -69.57
CA ASN A 729 -10.94 -13.21 -68.79
C ASN A 729 -10.15 -12.41 -67.74
N VAL A 730 -10.41 -11.10 -67.61
CA VAL A 730 -9.78 -10.22 -66.61
C VAL A 730 -10.84 -9.68 -65.67
N GLN A 731 -10.64 -9.79 -64.36
CA GLN A 731 -11.53 -9.22 -63.34
C GLN A 731 -10.74 -8.34 -62.37
N VAL A 732 -11.13 -7.06 -62.26
CA VAL A 732 -10.55 -6.10 -61.31
C VAL A 732 -11.62 -5.64 -60.33
N SER A 733 -11.40 -5.84 -59.04
CA SER A 733 -12.33 -5.47 -57.96
C SER A 733 -11.65 -4.63 -56.88
N GLY A 734 -12.17 -3.43 -56.60
CA GLY A 734 -11.57 -2.47 -55.65
C GLY A 734 -12.60 -1.70 -54.81
N ALA A 735 -12.28 -1.46 -53.53
CA ALA A 735 -13.24 -0.83 -52.61
C ALA A 735 -13.27 0.72 -52.64
N ALA A 736 -12.19 1.40 -53.04
CA ALA A 736 -12.04 2.85 -52.88
C ALA A 736 -11.98 3.66 -54.19
N GLU A 737 -11.02 3.41 -55.08
CA GLU A 737 -10.88 4.08 -56.40
C GLU A 737 -10.15 3.15 -57.38
N ILE A 738 -10.53 3.13 -58.67
CA ILE A 738 -9.86 2.35 -59.73
C ILE A 738 -9.46 3.28 -60.88
N GLY A 739 -8.16 3.43 -61.15
CA GLY A 739 -7.61 4.16 -62.29
C GLY A 739 -6.88 3.21 -63.26
N MET A 740 -7.15 3.31 -64.56
CA MET A 740 -6.37 2.57 -65.57
C MET A 740 -6.03 3.44 -66.80
N GLY A 741 -4.94 3.09 -67.49
CA GLY A 741 -4.56 3.67 -68.77
C GLY A 741 -5.48 3.28 -69.93
N GLU A 742 -4.94 3.24 -71.16
CA GLU A 742 -5.70 2.78 -72.34
C GLU A 742 -6.07 1.29 -72.22
N MET A 743 -7.29 0.94 -72.60
CA MET A 743 -7.81 -0.43 -72.56
C MET A 743 -8.13 -0.91 -73.98
N LEU A 744 -7.49 -1.99 -74.42
CA LEU A 744 -7.75 -2.67 -75.69
C LEU A 744 -8.22 -4.10 -75.42
N VAL A 745 -9.45 -4.42 -75.84
CA VAL A 745 -10.03 -5.77 -75.75
C VAL A 745 -10.21 -6.31 -77.17
N SER A 746 -9.56 -7.43 -77.48
CA SER A 746 -9.64 -8.08 -78.77
C SER A 746 -9.71 -9.61 -78.69
N GLY A 747 -10.44 -10.24 -79.61
CA GLY A 747 -10.79 -11.67 -79.54
C GLY A 747 -12.11 -11.94 -78.80
N GLY A 748 -12.46 -13.20 -78.50
CA GLY A 748 -13.70 -13.59 -77.79
C GLY A 748 -13.63 -13.41 -76.25
N SER A 749 -12.89 -12.42 -75.79
CA SER A 749 -12.47 -12.20 -74.39
C SER A 749 -13.50 -11.41 -73.59
N GLU A 750 -13.48 -11.52 -72.27
CA GLU A 750 -14.34 -10.73 -71.37
C GLU A 750 -13.52 -10.02 -70.29
N THR A 751 -13.69 -8.70 -70.13
CA THR A 751 -13.09 -7.92 -69.03
C THR A 751 -14.17 -7.31 -68.14
N GLY A 752 -14.07 -7.52 -66.82
CA GLY A 752 -14.95 -6.94 -65.82
C GLY A 752 -14.19 -6.07 -64.82
N ILE A 753 -14.62 -4.82 -64.66
CA ILE A 753 -14.07 -3.88 -63.68
C ILE A 753 -15.20 -3.45 -62.73
N GLN A 754 -15.04 -3.73 -61.44
CA GLN A 754 -16.03 -3.49 -60.40
C GLN A 754 -15.42 -2.64 -59.28
N GLY A 755 -15.96 -1.44 -59.05
CA GLY A 755 -15.49 -0.56 -57.98
C GLY A 755 -16.63 -0.07 -57.10
N SER A 756 -16.47 -0.11 -55.77
CA SER A 756 -17.40 0.60 -54.86
C SER A 756 -17.12 2.11 -54.76
N GLY A 757 -16.08 2.61 -55.43
CA GLY A 757 -15.84 4.04 -55.62
C GLY A 757 -15.78 4.48 -57.08
N SER A 758 -14.98 5.50 -57.38
CA SER A 758 -14.86 6.08 -58.73
C SER A 758 -13.94 5.24 -59.64
N ILE A 759 -14.33 5.06 -60.91
CA ILE A 759 -13.55 4.39 -61.96
C ILE A 759 -13.12 5.43 -63.00
N THR A 760 -11.83 5.49 -63.33
CA THR A 760 -11.28 6.34 -64.41
C THR A 760 -10.49 5.49 -65.40
N LEU A 761 -10.85 5.52 -66.69
CA LEU A 761 -10.11 4.84 -67.77
C LEU A 761 -9.65 5.82 -68.86
N GLY A 762 -8.53 5.51 -69.50
CA GLY A 762 -8.11 6.14 -70.75
C GLY A 762 -8.98 5.76 -71.95
N THR A 763 -8.39 5.74 -73.15
CA THR A 763 -9.07 5.29 -74.39
C THR A 763 -9.53 3.83 -74.24
N LEU A 764 -10.78 3.53 -74.55
CA LEU A 764 -11.32 2.16 -74.58
C LEU A 764 -11.54 1.73 -76.03
N THR A 765 -10.87 0.66 -76.46
CA THR A 765 -11.05 0.06 -77.79
C THR A 765 -11.47 -1.39 -77.68
N CYS A 766 -12.60 -1.74 -78.29
CA CYS A 766 -13.05 -3.14 -78.40
C CYS A 766 -13.03 -3.56 -79.88
N ALA A 767 -12.17 -4.52 -80.24
CA ALA A 767 -11.96 -5.00 -81.60
C ALA A 767 -12.25 -6.51 -81.71
N GLY A 768 -13.28 -6.92 -82.46
CA GLY A 768 -13.68 -8.34 -82.57
C GLY A 768 -14.92 -8.69 -81.74
N ALA A 769 -15.03 -9.93 -81.24
CA ALA A 769 -16.22 -10.44 -80.52
C ALA A 769 -16.17 -10.28 -78.98
N GLY A 770 -15.22 -9.50 -78.46
CA GLY A 770 -14.97 -9.37 -77.02
C GLY A 770 -15.96 -8.45 -76.30
N SER A 771 -16.06 -8.60 -74.98
CA SER A 771 -16.90 -7.75 -74.13
C SER A 771 -16.12 -7.05 -73.00
N ALA A 772 -16.50 -5.81 -72.71
CA ALA A 772 -16.03 -5.04 -71.55
C ALA A 772 -17.22 -4.62 -70.68
N GLN A 773 -17.20 -4.98 -69.39
CA GLN A 773 -18.21 -4.64 -68.40
C GLN A 773 -17.61 -3.77 -67.29
N LEU A 774 -18.18 -2.59 -67.07
CA LEU A 774 -17.75 -1.60 -66.09
C LEU A 774 -18.89 -1.30 -65.11
N THR A 775 -18.68 -1.57 -63.82
CA THR A 775 -19.67 -1.33 -62.77
C THR A 775 -19.06 -0.50 -61.64
N GLY A 776 -19.53 0.75 -61.47
CA GLY A 776 -19.05 1.67 -60.45
C GLY A 776 -20.17 2.20 -59.56
N ALA A 777 -19.96 2.24 -58.24
CA ALA A 777 -20.97 2.76 -57.30
C ALA A 777 -20.98 4.29 -57.18
N VAL A 778 -19.91 5.00 -57.56
CA VAL A 778 -19.84 6.48 -57.51
C VAL A 778 -19.82 7.07 -58.92
N ALA A 779 -18.66 7.26 -59.54
CA ALA A 779 -18.53 7.87 -60.88
C ALA A 779 -17.71 6.99 -61.84
N ILE A 780 -18.01 7.07 -63.15
CA ILE A 780 -17.20 6.48 -64.21
C ILE A 780 -16.77 7.57 -65.19
N THR A 781 -15.46 7.71 -65.42
CA THR A 781 -14.89 8.62 -66.42
C THR A 781 -14.10 7.82 -67.45
N LEU A 782 -14.43 7.97 -68.74
CA LEU A 782 -13.79 7.26 -69.85
C LEU A 782 -13.18 8.24 -70.86
N GLY A 783 -12.03 7.88 -71.44
CA GLY A 783 -11.48 8.52 -72.64
C GLY A 783 -12.31 8.25 -73.90
N ALA A 784 -11.69 8.38 -75.08
CA ALA A 784 -12.37 8.05 -76.34
C ALA A 784 -12.75 6.56 -76.39
N VAL A 785 -13.93 6.25 -76.92
CA VAL A 785 -14.45 4.88 -77.04
C VAL A 785 -14.53 4.52 -78.52
N THR A 786 -13.81 3.47 -78.92
CA THR A 786 -13.81 2.96 -80.30
C THR A 786 -14.31 1.52 -80.35
N GLU A 787 -15.38 1.26 -81.11
CA GLU A 787 -15.97 -0.06 -81.29
C GLU A 787 -15.84 -0.50 -82.76
N GLY A 788 -15.00 -1.52 -83.00
CA GLY A 788 -14.55 -1.90 -84.35
C GLY A 788 -15.13 -3.21 -84.92
N GLY A 789 -15.94 -3.97 -84.16
CA GLY A 789 -16.45 -5.30 -84.55
C GLY A 789 -17.79 -5.67 -83.87
N THR A 790 -18.14 -6.96 -83.79
CA THR A 790 -19.37 -7.47 -83.10
C THR A 790 -19.25 -7.48 -81.56
N GLY A 791 -18.35 -6.68 -81.01
CA GLY A 791 -18.07 -6.62 -79.58
C GLY A 791 -19.21 -5.94 -78.82
N SER A 792 -19.08 -5.90 -77.49
CA SER A 792 -20.01 -5.12 -76.65
C SER A 792 -19.30 -4.43 -75.51
N VAL A 793 -19.64 -3.16 -75.29
CA VAL A 793 -19.25 -2.40 -74.10
C VAL A 793 -20.50 -2.14 -73.26
N ARG A 794 -20.48 -2.55 -71.99
CA ARG A 794 -21.53 -2.27 -71.02
C ARG A 794 -20.96 -1.44 -69.87
N VAL A 795 -21.51 -0.26 -69.66
CA VAL A 795 -21.12 0.67 -68.58
C VAL A 795 -22.32 0.93 -67.69
N GLN A 796 -22.15 0.71 -66.38
CA GLN A 796 -23.17 0.92 -65.36
C GLN A 796 -22.60 1.69 -64.16
N GLY A 797 -23.06 2.93 -63.99
CA GLY A 797 -22.69 3.81 -62.87
C GLY A 797 -23.92 4.23 -62.05
N ALA A 798 -23.76 4.42 -60.74
CA ALA A 798 -24.87 4.84 -59.88
C ALA A 798 -25.05 6.38 -59.79
N LEU A 799 -23.98 7.20 -59.80
CA LEU A 799 -24.07 8.68 -59.65
C LEU A 799 -23.68 9.51 -60.88
N ALA A 800 -22.66 9.17 -61.68
CA ALA A 800 -22.29 9.97 -62.87
C ALA A 800 -21.46 9.18 -63.90
N ILE A 801 -21.65 9.46 -65.21
CA ILE A 801 -20.83 8.90 -66.30
C ILE A 801 -20.36 10.03 -67.25
N THR A 802 -19.05 10.13 -67.48
CA THR A 802 -18.43 11.10 -68.40
C THR A 802 -17.65 10.37 -69.50
N PHE A 803 -17.82 10.77 -70.77
CA PHE A 803 -17.17 10.14 -71.94
C PHE A 803 -16.29 11.10 -72.74
N GLY A 804 -15.25 10.56 -73.36
CA GLY A 804 -14.62 11.14 -74.55
C GLY A 804 -15.40 10.85 -75.84
N PRO A 805 -14.87 11.20 -77.03
CA PRO A 805 -15.50 10.94 -78.32
C PRO A 805 -15.85 9.46 -78.51
N LEU A 806 -17.06 9.17 -79.00
CA LEU A 806 -17.51 7.82 -79.35
C LEU A 806 -17.45 7.63 -80.87
N GLN A 807 -16.73 6.59 -81.31
CA GLN A 807 -16.65 6.16 -82.70
C GLN A 807 -17.05 4.69 -82.83
N VAL A 808 -18.07 4.41 -83.65
CA VAL A 808 -18.60 3.05 -83.91
C VAL A 808 -18.45 2.75 -85.40
N SER A 809 -17.76 1.66 -85.75
CA SER A 809 -17.53 1.27 -87.15
C SER A 809 -18.04 -0.15 -87.52
N GLY A 810 -18.94 -0.75 -86.72
CA GLY A 810 -19.53 -2.08 -86.97
C GLY A 810 -20.97 -2.25 -86.45
N GLU A 811 -21.59 -3.41 -86.72
CA GLU A 811 -22.89 -3.81 -86.14
C GLU A 811 -22.71 -4.20 -84.67
N SER A 812 -23.00 -3.28 -83.75
CA SER A 812 -22.94 -3.54 -82.30
C SER A 812 -24.32 -3.59 -81.65
N SER A 813 -24.42 -4.35 -80.54
CA SER A 813 -25.64 -4.50 -79.73
C SER A 813 -25.48 -3.95 -78.29
N GLY A 814 -24.40 -3.19 -78.04
CA GLY A 814 -24.08 -2.62 -76.73
C GLY A 814 -25.04 -1.51 -76.27
N GLY A 815 -25.26 -1.42 -74.96
CA GLY A 815 -26.14 -0.43 -74.33
C GLY A 815 -25.51 0.24 -73.12
N ILE A 816 -25.75 1.56 -72.96
CA ILE A 816 -25.33 2.36 -71.80
C ILE A 816 -26.52 2.50 -70.85
N ALA A 817 -26.35 2.14 -69.56
CA ALA A 817 -27.41 2.22 -68.56
C ALA A 817 -26.90 2.77 -67.22
N GLY A 818 -27.44 3.90 -66.75
CA GLY A 818 -27.07 4.53 -65.48
C GLY A 818 -28.17 5.45 -64.94
N ALA A 819 -28.17 5.71 -63.63
CA ALA A 819 -29.27 6.40 -62.93
C ALA A 819 -29.16 7.94 -62.87
N VAL A 820 -28.02 8.58 -63.23
CA VAL A 820 -27.82 10.03 -63.08
C VAL A 820 -26.77 10.55 -64.11
N ILE A 821 -26.98 11.79 -64.59
CA ILE A 821 -26.18 12.69 -65.50
C ILE A 821 -25.17 12.00 -66.46
N VAL A 822 -25.45 12.08 -67.76
CA VAL A 822 -24.55 11.66 -68.85
C VAL A 822 -24.06 12.89 -69.64
N GLN A 823 -22.75 13.12 -69.70
CA GLN A 823 -22.13 14.14 -70.56
C GLN A 823 -21.47 13.49 -71.78
N LEU A 824 -21.86 13.92 -72.99
CA LEU A 824 -21.36 13.40 -74.27
C LEU A 824 -20.68 14.51 -75.10
N PRO A 825 -19.51 14.29 -75.70
CA PRO A 825 -19.01 15.08 -76.83
C PRO A 825 -19.68 14.66 -78.15
N ALA A 826 -19.45 15.40 -79.24
CA ALA A 826 -20.09 15.16 -80.54
C ALA A 826 -19.74 13.76 -81.09
N PRO A 827 -20.73 12.87 -81.33
CA PRO A 827 -20.46 11.56 -81.90
C PRO A 827 -20.15 11.67 -83.40
N VAL A 828 -19.21 10.87 -83.88
CA VAL A 828 -18.93 10.69 -85.31
C VAL A 828 -19.39 9.28 -85.68
N LEU A 829 -20.58 9.17 -86.26
CA LEU A 829 -21.16 7.90 -86.71
C LEU A 829 -20.79 7.67 -88.19
N VAL A 830 -20.08 6.59 -88.49
CA VAL A 830 -19.57 6.31 -89.86
C VAL A 830 -20.21 5.05 -90.49
N ALA A 831 -21.12 4.36 -89.79
CA ALA A 831 -21.80 3.15 -90.31
C ALA A 831 -23.21 2.94 -89.71
N SER A 832 -24.01 2.03 -90.30
CA SER A 832 -25.44 1.75 -90.03
C SER A 832 -25.77 1.06 -88.69
N GLY A 833 -24.96 1.26 -87.64
CA GLY A 833 -25.18 0.66 -86.31
C GLY A 833 -26.22 1.39 -85.45
N SER A 834 -26.73 0.73 -84.40
CA SER A 834 -27.68 1.30 -83.41
C SER A 834 -27.10 1.24 -81.99
N ALA A 835 -26.72 2.39 -81.42
CA ALA A 835 -26.35 2.48 -80.00
C ALA A 835 -27.57 2.81 -79.13
N ARG A 836 -27.87 2.00 -78.11
CA ARG A 836 -28.97 2.28 -77.16
C ARG A 836 -28.44 2.96 -75.90
N ILE A 837 -28.98 4.14 -75.59
CA ILE A 837 -28.74 4.85 -74.31
C ILE A 837 -30.06 4.86 -73.53
N SER A 838 -30.07 4.36 -72.29
CA SER A 838 -31.27 4.34 -71.44
C SER A 838 -30.96 4.77 -70.01
N GLY A 839 -31.65 5.80 -69.50
CA GLY A 839 -31.49 6.28 -68.12
C GLY A 839 -32.44 7.46 -67.82
N LEU A 840 -32.91 7.56 -66.57
CA LEU A 840 -33.97 8.49 -66.15
C LEU A 840 -33.40 9.83 -65.61
N ALA A 841 -32.61 10.59 -66.38
CA ALA A 841 -32.35 12.03 -66.16
C ALA A 841 -31.42 12.64 -67.23
N ALA A 842 -31.76 13.85 -67.70
CA ALA A 842 -31.01 14.82 -68.54
C ALA A 842 -29.80 14.33 -69.37
N ILE A 843 -30.00 14.15 -70.69
CA ILE A 843 -28.94 14.07 -71.70
C ILE A 843 -28.72 15.47 -72.28
N SER A 844 -27.48 15.96 -72.33
CA SER A 844 -27.13 17.22 -73.02
C SER A 844 -26.33 16.91 -74.30
N PRO A 845 -26.98 16.78 -75.47
CA PRO A 845 -26.27 16.45 -76.71
C PRO A 845 -25.64 17.70 -77.37
N PRO A 846 -24.38 17.66 -77.81
CA PRO A 846 -23.83 18.63 -78.76
C PRO A 846 -24.35 18.37 -80.18
N ALA A 847 -24.22 19.36 -81.09
CA ALA A 847 -24.74 19.29 -82.45
C ALA A 847 -24.16 18.08 -83.24
N MET A 848 -25.03 17.23 -83.79
CA MET A 848 -24.63 16.10 -84.66
C MET A 848 -24.25 16.58 -86.07
N ALA A 849 -23.11 16.14 -86.57
CA ALA A 849 -22.76 16.21 -87.99
C ALA A 849 -23.00 14.84 -88.64
N LEU A 850 -24.03 14.72 -89.48
CA LEU A 850 -24.31 13.49 -90.23
C LEU A 850 -23.58 13.54 -91.58
N VAL A 851 -22.58 12.66 -91.77
CA VAL A 851 -21.93 12.45 -93.08
C VAL A 851 -22.55 11.20 -93.71
N ALA A 852 -23.55 11.39 -94.57
CA ALA A 852 -24.13 10.30 -95.34
C ALA A 852 -23.22 9.96 -96.53
N VAL A 853 -22.59 8.78 -96.53
CA VAL A 853 -21.87 8.25 -97.69
C VAL A 853 -22.83 7.39 -98.50
N GLY A 854 -23.66 8.03 -99.33
CA GLY A 854 -24.56 7.35 -100.26
C GLY A 854 -23.96 7.28 -101.66
N SER A 855 -23.62 6.08 -102.15
CA SER A 855 -23.32 5.84 -103.55
C SER A 855 -24.61 5.61 -104.34
N GLY A 856 -25.03 6.57 -105.15
CA GLY A 856 -26.05 6.41 -106.19
C GLY A 856 -25.94 7.52 -107.25
N PRO A 857 -25.94 7.21 -108.56
CA PRO A 857 -25.70 8.22 -109.59
C PRO A 857 -26.94 9.09 -109.89
N THR A 858 -26.63 10.36 -110.20
CA THR A 858 -27.39 11.50 -110.74
C THR A 858 -28.71 11.19 -111.48
N THR A 859 -29.81 11.96 -111.34
CA THR A 859 -30.02 13.29 -111.98
C THR A 859 -31.16 14.16 -111.37
N THR A 860 -30.98 15.51 -111.44
CA THR A 860 -31.93 16.67 -111.41
C THR A 860 -32.00 17.62 -110.18
N PRO A 861 -31.96 18.97 -110.37
CA PRO A 861 -31.81 19.99 -109.30
C PRO A 861 -33.18 20.61 -108.80
N PRO A 862 -33.18 21.45 -107.74
CA PRO A 862 -34.08 21.34 -106.58
C PRO A 862 -35.33 22.23 -106.58
N THR A 863 -36.28 21.92 -105.69
CA THR A 863 -37.37 22.83 -105.25
C THR A 863 -37.32 23.01 -103.72
N PRO A 864 -37.45 24.23 -103.15
CA PRO A 864 -37.17 24.46 -101.73
C PRO A 864 -38.38 24.33 -100.79
N ILE A 865 -38.08 23.80 -99.60
CA ILE A 865 -38.64 24.07 -98.25
C ILE A 865 -40.14 23.78 -98.01
N LYS A 866 -40.40 22.94 -96.99
CA LYS A 866 -41.44 23.24 -96.00
C LYS A 866 -40.96 22.92 -94.57
N ARG A 867 -40.81 24.02 -93.80
CA ARG A 867 -40.86 24.05 -92.33
C ARG A 867 -41.93 23.08 -91.82
N LEU A 868 -41.54 22.14 -90.95
CA LEU A 868 -42.47 21.49 -90.05
C LEU A 868 -42.41 22.20 -88.69
N GLN A 869 -43.37 23.10 -88.53
CA GLN A 869 -43.77 23.71 -87.27
C GLN A 869 -44.66 22.69 -86.53
N LEU A 870 -44.61 22.63 -85.19
CA LEU A 870 -45.70 22.30 -84.23
C LEU A 870 -45.07 21.97 -82.84
N PRO A 871 -45.78 22.17 -81.70
CA PRO A 871 -46.32 23.42 -81.20
C PRO A 871 -45.93 23.70 -79.73
N ALA A 872 -45.93 24.98 -79.34
CA ALA A 872 -45.84 25.42 -77.96
C ALA A 872 -47.22 25.33 -77.25
N ARG A 873 -47.24 24.79 -76.03
CA ARG A 873 -48.16 25.14 -74.93
C ARG A 873 -47.33 25.10 -73.62
N ASN A 874 -46.95 26.21 -72.97
CA ASN A 874 -47.73 27.08 -72.06
C ASN A 874 -48.56 26.26 -71.06
N ARG A 875 -48.53 26.41 -69.72
CA ARG A 875 -47.99 27.32 -68.68
C ARG A 875 -47.98 26.43 -67.39
N THR A 876 -47.35 26.72 -66.25
CA THR A 876 -47.35 27.96 -65.47
C THR A 876 -46.28 27.84 -64.38
N LEU A 877 -45.38 28.81 -64.31
CA LEU A 877 -44.73 29.21 -63.07
C LEU A 877 -45.32 30.58 -62.74
N ASP A 878 -45.88 30.76 -61.56
CA ASP A 878 -46.04 32.08 -60.98
C ASP A 878 -45.45 32.07 -59.57
N LEU A 879 -44.43 32.90 -59.41
CA LEU A 879 -43.75 33.25 -58.18
C LEU A 879 -44.54 34.37 -57.51
N ARG A 880 -44.60 34.40 -56.17
CA ARG A 880 -44.45 35.66 -55.40
C ARG A 880 -44.31 35.40 -53.90
N ALA A 881 -43.15 35.82 -53.39
CA ALA A 881 -42.91 36.53 -52.14
C ALA A 881 -43.88 36.31 -50.95
N ALA A 882 -43.43 35.52 -49.98
CA ALA A 882 -43.12 35.92 -48.59
C ALA A 882 -42.23 34.84 -47.97
#